data_AF-J0QQF2-F1
#
_entry.id   AF-J0QQF2-F1
#
_cell.length_a   1.000
_cell.length_b   1.000
_cell.length_c   1.000
_cell.angle_alpha   90.00
_cell.angle_beta   90.00
_cell.angle_gamma   90.00
#
_symmetry.space_group_name_H-M   'P 1'
#
loop_
_entity.id
_entity.type
_entity.pdbx_description
1 polymer ?
#
loop_
_entity_poly.entity_id
_entity_poly.type
_entity_poly.pdbx_seq_one_letter_code
_entity_poly.pdbx_strand_id
1 'polypeptide(L)'
;MIENTDHCATSPQEELQEQHPAMNSTISKQINEASQSFFYPNSKVLKNKYRITDQKILKERCSDDVKKEMIKLRQEPLPEQFNSSYLKYLHQRLFSHAFEWAGHTREAPFIFEDSSIAFMPILKRKGFTKPFAIGKKIQEGLEKLDKTLAEKNNLKGLTREEFVEHAAELMINLHHLHPFREGNRRTKRLFVEQLAKAAGHKLDFSLVTKKRKDFVRTAAMEHNDPEPMKHLLEDISNPEKFLILQEFTHSMRELGLDEKNYRLAVVAKEGETYHGTYRGSGPNGFMIDVQGTFILGNKKDLTPEQIQALTIGESFSFTAPKAQRPEKTQRKTLLPEEKKAVLTNNEIIEKSKDNASIQIKRKAQAHFAPWITSHALHDSVKAMPQNLQEKEQTTKPMAQSVSSLRQTQKDFQETILQTNNIVSNDQISIQIPKEKRSDHPQIEKQPPKKAMVYWNVATKKMDTIPSPSMDTSPLSPHEQLSSWPETEGNNTKHRNFFYPNSITLKNKYGIQNSEKLKVQCAHDTAKALIHLRREAPPQNLTSAYLQYIHHTLFKNTFEWAGHTREKPFTFEDGTVASMPNMKKDGISFASEKQIPKSLENLDKILAETNNLKGLTRETFVEQATEMMIQLNYTHPFREGNGRTQRMFFEKLGQVAGHTLDFSLITKKRMNLASIASLHHNNKEMMQHLFDDISNPEKTLILKEFMDNMKTIGLESINHRLIMTAQEGQTYTGFYRGSGPNAFMLDANGTFIIGNKKDLTPKQIKTLKIGDALSFTAARAKQQQEVLIPAEKIAPLTNNEITEKIKSTASIQERRKEIETLCKIIYGNRHILQERIEIIHKNPSEAEQLAYQIATSPHSISKLSGTKLCGIKNNARAHAEANILPLCRAIDHYINIFKQTERKILHDHHAHQKRCEQSVKMPGIWIQNLLSLSKEQQQETLSNSPELRGEIRTYIRKINERLSSSDHEAIKENNHERLAKSLGTSVNKAKEIIENVNHIKEIEQQIAPVYFYNHKFYEYTAPNRHQSIQKNNDIKNSNTLDKTIIQAQKATHNVRHHDKRQENIHPHKTEQAIAMKS
;
A
#
# COMPACT_ATOMS: atom_id res chain seq x y z
N MET A 1 7.37 -5.61 0.84
CA MET A 1 8.24 -6.20 1.90
C MET A 1 8.07 -5.36 3.15
N ILE A 2 7.78 -5.99 4.30
CA ILE A 2 7.79 -5.30 5.61
C ILE A 2 9.14 -5.64 6.25
N GLU A 3 10.05 -4.67 6.38
CA GLU A 3 11.31 -4.89 7.09
C GLU A 3 11.04 -5.00 8.60
N ASN A 4 11.25 -6.20 9.16
CA ASN A 4 11.05 -6.49 10.59
C ASN A 4 12.13 -5.83 11.47
N THR A 5 12.02 -4.52 11.65
CA THR A 5 12.99 -3.69 12.38
C THR A 5 12.88 -3.83 13.89
N ASP A 6 11.69 -4.15 14.42
CA ASP A 6 11.46 -4.28 15.86
C ASP A 6 12.32 -5.35 16.55
N HIS A 7 12.49 -6.52 15.93
CA HIS A 7 13.12 -7.68 16.55
C HIS A 7 14.66 -7.65 16.53
N CYS A 8 15.30 -6.69 15.84
CA CYS A 8 16.76 -6.63 15.85
C CYS A 8 17.32 -6.02 17.15
N ALA A 9 16.52 -5.21 17.85
CA ALA A 9 16.93 -4.38 18.98
C ALA A 9 16.49 -4.90 20.37
N THR A 10 15.46 -5.76 20.46
CA THR A 10 14.87 -6.32 21.70
C THR A 10 15.82 -7.14 22.59
N SER A 11 16.99 -7.50 22.07
CA SER A 11 17.98 -8.32 22.79
C SER A 11 18.35 -7.73 24.16
N PRO A 12 18.37 -8.54 25.26
CA PRO A 12 18.90 -8.10 26.54
C PRO A 12 20.33 -7.56 26.41
N GLN A 13 20.69 -6.59 27.26
CA GLN A 13 22.06 -6.05 27.36
C GLN A 13 23.06 -7.18 27.72
N GLU A 14 24.35 -7.01 27.45
CA GLU A 14 25.31 -8.08 27.73
C GLU A 14 25.56 -8.20 29.24
N GLU A 15 25.21 -9.35 29.83
CA GLU A 15 25.63 -9.72 31.19
C GLU A 15 27.14 -9.98 31.18
N LEU A 16 27.87 -8.88 31.31
CA LEU A 16 29.32 -8.80 31.37
C LEU A 16 29.79 -8.79 32.83
N GLN A 17 31.01 -9.27 33.03
CA GLN A 17 31.67 -9.32 34.32
C GLN A 17 33.14 -8.91 34.12
N GLU A 18 33.62 -8.04 35.01
CA GLU A 18 35.05 -7.68 35.10
C GLU A 18 35.85 -8.88 35.65
N GLN A 19 37.09 -9.04 35.19
CA GLN A 19 38.01 -10.04 35.73
C GLN A 19 39.34 -9.38 36.08
N HIS A 20 39.84 -9.70 37.27
CA HIS A 20 41.13 -9.24 37.76
C HIS A 20 42.10 -10.45 37.73
N PRO A 21 43.07 -10.51 36.80
CA PRO A 21 44.19 -11.44 36.89
C PRO A 21 45.10 -11.04 38.07
N ALA A 22 46.01 -11.93 38.45
CA ALA A 22 47.04 -11.66 39.46
C ALA A 22 48.13 -10.71 38.90
N MET A 23 47.78 -9.43 38.74
CA MET A 23 48.72 -8.35 38.40
C MET A 23 48.92 -7.38 39.57
N ASN A 24 50.06 -6.68 39.53
CA ASN A 24 50.51 -5.72 40.53
C ASN A 24 49.36 -4.83 41.05
N SER A 25 49.18 -4.76 42.36
CA SER A 25 47.97 -4.23 43.01
C SER A 25 47.66 -2.79 42.61
N THR A 26 48.68 -1.95 42.41
CA THR A 26 48.53 -0.57 41.92
C THR A 26 47.94 -0.49 40.51
N ILE A 27 48.41 -1.34 39.59
CA ILE A 27 47.92 -1.39 38.20
C ILE A 27 46.48 -1.95 38.17
N SER A 28 46.23 -3.01 38.94
CA SER A 28 44.89 -3.59 39.10
C SER A 28 43.91 -2.57 39.69
N LYS A 29 44.34 -1.72 40.62
CA LYS A 29 43.54 -0.61 41.18
C LYS A 29 43.24 0.45 40.13
N GLN A 30 44.24 0.94 39.39
CA GLN A 30 44.06 1.94 38.32
C GLN A 30 43.12 1.45 37.20
N ILE A 31 43.26 0.19 36.77
CA ILE A 31 42.36 -0.41 35.76
C ILE A 31 40.92 -0.49 36.29
N ASN A 32 40.73 -0.80 37.58
CA ASN A 32 39.39 -0.81 38.19
C ASN A 32 38.81 0.61 38.26
N GLU A 33 39.57 1.61 38.72
CA GLU A 33 39.12 3.01 38.81
C GLU A 33 38.74 3.60 37.44
N ALA A 34 39.51 3.29 36.40
CA ALA A 34 39.18 3.63 35.01
C ALA A 34 37.96 2.83 34.48
N SER A 35 37.83 1.55 34.82
CA SER A 35 36.68 0.73 34.39
C SER A 35 35.37 1.22 35.03
N GLN A 36 35.41 1.63 36.30
CA GLN A 36 34.25 2.19 37.00
C GLN A 36 33.82 3.56 36.43
N SER A 37 34.74 4.31 35.81
CA SER A 37 34.44 5.60 35.17
C SER A 37 33.50 5.50 33.95
N PHE A 38 33.20 4.29 33.45
CA PHE A 38 32.12 4.07 32.47
C PHE A 38 30.70 4.18 33.05
N PHE A 39 30.53 4.18 34.38
CA PHE A 39 29.22 4.18 35.06
C PHE A 39 28.93 5.52 35.77
N TYR A 40 27.66 5.74 36.14
CA TYR A 40 27.34 6.83 37.08
C TYR A 40 27.78 6.46 38.51
N PRO A 41 28.16 7.46 39.35
CA PRO A 41 28.49 7.22 40.75
C PRO A 41 27.42 6.39 41.47
N ASN A 42 27.86 5.38 42.22
CA ASN A 42 27.02 4.43 42.96
C ASN A 42 25.98 3.66 42.10
N SER A 43 26.18 3.56 40.78
CA SER A 43 25.28 2.86 39.85
C SER A 43 26.03 1.82 39.01
N LYS A 44 25.28 0.87 38.46
CA LYS A 44 25.75 -0.10 37.44
C LYS A 44 25.27 0.26 36.03
N VAL A 45 24.67 1.45 35.86
CA VAL A 45 24.19 1.96 34.59
C VAL A 45 25.27 2.82 33.93
N LEU A 46 25.56 2.52 32.66
CA LEU A 46 26.57 3.20 31.86
C LEU A 46 26.24 4.70 31.69
N LYS A 47 27.26 5.56 31.78
CA LYS A 47 27.15 6.99 31.41
C LYS A 47 26.58 7.10 30.00
N ASN A 48 25.52 7.89 29.84
CA ASN A 48 24.80 8.04 28.59
C ASN A 48 24.29 9.48 28.39
N LYS A 49 24.21 9.90 27.12
CA LYS A 49 23.81 11.27 26.73
C LYS A 49 22.36 11.61 27.09
N TYR A 50 21.51 10.60 27.32
CA TYR A 50 20.14 10.79 27.81
C TYR A 50 20.08 11.13 29.32
N ARG A 51 21.19 11.02 30.07
CA ARG A 51 21.27 11.18 31.52
C ARG A 51 20.35 10.24 32.30
N ILE A 52 20.06 9.05 31.75
CA ILE A 52 19.18 8.06 32.37
C ILE A 52 19.99 7.17 33.31
N THR A 53 19.63 7.14 34.59
CA THR A 53 20.25 6.29 35.62
C THR A 53 19.49 4.99 35.89
N ASP A 54 18.31 4.78 35.28
CA ASP A 54 17.56 3.52 35.34
C ASP A 54 17.94 2.57 34.19
N GLN A 55 18.20 1.31 34.53
CA GLN A 55 18.71 0.31 33.59
C GLN A 55 17.65 -0.19 32.58
N LYS A 56 16.36 -0.18 32.94
CA LYS A 56 15.27 -0.60 32.05
C LYS A 56 14.97 0.51 31.04
N ILE A 57 14.79 1.75 31.51
CA ILE A 57 14.50 2.92 30.69
C ILE A 57 15.65 3.20 29.71
N LEU A 58 16.92 3.09 30.16
CA LEU A 58 18.07 3.22 29.25
C LEU A 58 18.03 2.16 28.15
N LYS A 59 17.74 0.89 28.49
CA LYS A 59 17.67 -0.21 27.52
C LYS A 59 16.56 0.01 26.49
N GLU A 60 15.38 0.46 26.92
CA GLU A 60 14.24 0.76 26.05
C GLU A 60 14.57 1.94 25.12
N ARG A 61 15.05 3.06 25.65
CA ARG A 61 15.44 4.24 24.85
C ARG A 61 16.56 3.92 23.85
N CYS A 62 17.61 3.25 24.29
CA CYS A 62 18.74 2.83 23.45
C CYS A 62 18.33 1.78 22.40
N SER A 63 17.34 0.93 22.69
CA SER A 63 16.75 0.02 21.69
C SER A 63 16.12 0.80 20.53
N ASP A 64 15.25 1.76 20.83
CA ASP A 64 14.49 2.44 19.77
C ASP A 64 15.33 3.40 18.91
N ASP A 65 16.32 4.08 19.48
CA ASP A 65 17.23 4.92 18.67
C ASP A 65 18.18 4.06 17.81
N VAL A 66 18.61 2.89 18.30
CA VAL A 66 19.33 1.89 17.47
C VAL A 66 18.46 1.34 16.34
N LYS A 67 17.16 1.05 16.55
CA LYS A 67 16.26 0.60 15.47
C LYS A 67 16.25 1.60 14.31
N LYS A 68 16.10 2.88 14.63
CA LYS A 68 16.02 3.99 13.64
C LYS A 68 17.31 4.08 12.81
N GLU A 69 18.48 3.93 13.44
CA GLU A 69 19.74 4.02 12.72
C GLU A 69 20.07 2.75 11.91
N MET A 70 19.68 1.56 12.37
CA MET A 70 19.79 0.32 11.58
C MET A 70 19.02 0.38 10.26
N ILE A 71 17.88 1.10 10.22
CA ILE A 71 17.10 1.31 8.98
C ILE A 71 17.92 2.14 7.98
N LYS A 72 18.45 3.29 8.41
CA LYS A 72 19.26 4.18 7.56
C LYS A 72 20.49 3.46 7.03
N LEU A 73 21.23 2.79 7.92
CA LEU A 73 22.47 2.09 7.57
C LEU A 73 22.28 0.97 6.53
N ARG A 74 21.09 0.35 6.44
CA ARG A 74 20.77 -0.64 5.40
C ARG A 74 20.44 -0.02 4.03
N GLN A 75 20.05 1.25 4.01
CA GLN A 75 19.72 2.06 2.84
C GLN A 75 20.92 2.88 2.33
N GLU A 76 21.91 3.16 3.19
CA GLU A 76 23.19 3.73 2.81
C GLU A 76 23.92 2.85 1.77
N PRO A 77 24.67 3.46 0.81
CA PRO A 77 25.56 2.73 -0.09
C PRO A 77 26.58 1.87 0.68
N LEU A 78 26.93 0.72 0.09
CA LEU A 78 27.95 -0.16 0.67
C LEU A 78 29.35 0.42 0.41
N PRO A 79 30.30 0.29 1.36
CA PRO A 79 31.67 0.70 1.14
C PRO A 79 32.36 -0.26 0.15
N GLU A 80 33.37 0.25 -0.56
CA GLU A 80 34.20 -0.57 -1.45
C GLU A 80 35.04 -1.61 -0.68
N GLN A 81 35.51 -1.21 0.51
CA GLN A 81 36.32 -2.00 1.44
C GLN A 81 35.60 -2.23 2.78
N PHE A 82 35.63 -3.46 3.27
CA PHE A 82 35.16 -3.82 4.61
C PHE A 82 36.36 -4.04 5.51
N ASN A 83 36.43 -3.27 6.61
CA ASN A 83 37.56 -3.25 7.53
C ASN A 83 37.12 -2.75 8.93
N SER A 84 38.07 -2.67 9.86
CA SER A 84 37.89 -2.25 11.24
C SER A 84 37.40 -0.80 11.35
N SER A 85 37.78 0.07 10.41
CA SER A 85 37.26 1.44 10.30
C SER A 85 35.76 1.43 9.96
N TYR A 86 35.30 0.58 9.04
CA TYR A 86 33.86 0.42 8.79
C TYR A 86 33.12 -0.22 9.98
N LEU A 87 33.74 -1.17 10.70
CA LEU A 87 33.19 -1.73 11.94
C LEU A 87 33.03 -0.65 13.03
N LYS A 88 34.02 0.25 13.17
CA LYS A 88 33.99 1.41 14.07
C LYS A 88 32.93 2.44 13.63
N TYR A 89 32.82 2.74 12.33
CA TYR A 89 31.75 3.58 11.75
C TYR A 89 30.35 3.05 12.08
N LEU A 90 30.09 1.76 11.83
CA LEU A 90 28.79 1.16 12.16
C LEU A 90 28.48 1.28 13.66
N HIS A 91 29.46 1.07 14.54
CA HIS A 91 29.27 1.28 15.98
C HIS A 91 28.98 2.75 16.32
N GLN A 92 29.77 3.68 15.78
CA GLN A 92 29.58 5.13 15.98
C GLN A 92 28.18 5.57 15.57
N ARG A 93 27.74 5.23 14.35
CA ARG A 93 26.40 5.56 13.84
C ARG A 93 25.32 5.03 14.79
N LEU A 94 25.33 3.72 15.07
CA LEU A 94 24.34 3.04 15.92
C LEU A 94 24.23 3.61 17.34
N PHE A 95 25.34 4.04 17.96
CA PHE A 95 25.37 4.39 19.39
C PHE A 95 25.67 5.87 19.70
N SER A 96 25.93 6.70 18.69
CA SER A 96 26.20 8.15 18.75
C SER A 96 25.28 8.96 19.67
N HIS A 97 23.99 8.61 19.68
CA HIS A 97 22.93 9.24 20.46
C HIS A 97 22.90 8.77 21.92
N ALA A 98 23.41 7.57 22.20
CA ALA A 98 23.38 6.96 23.53
C ALA A 98 24.67 7.21 24.32
N PHE A 99 25.83 7.08 23.69
CA PHE A 99 27.13 7.04 24.35
C PHE A 99 28.13 8.01 23.72
N GLU A 100 29.02 8.59 24.53
CA GLU A 100 30.12 9.46 24.07
C GLU A 100 31.20 8.64 23.35
N TRP A 101 31.63 7.52 23.94
CA TRP A 101 32.61 6.56 23.38
C TRP A 101 32.12 5.79 22.14
N ALA A 102 31.03 6.19 21.49
CA ALA A 102 30.45 5.49 20.35
C ALA A 102 31.39 5.47 19.14
N GLY A 103 32.08 4.34 18.94
CA GLY A 103 33.06 4.12 17.85
C GLY A 103 34.46 3.79 18.38
N HIS A 104 34.73 4.09 19.65
CA HIS A 104 36.00 3.82 20.33
C HIS A 104 36.05 2.38 20.85
N THR A 105 37.23 1.77 20.75
CA THR A 105 37.49 0.40 21.21
C THR A 105 37.91 0.40 22.69
N ARG A 106 37.55 -0.65 23.43
CA ARG A 106 37.50 -0.63 24.90
C ARG A 106 38.86 -0.70 25.60
N GLU A 107 39.92 -1.09 24.91
CA GLU A 107 41.30 -1.08 25.40
C GLU A 107 41.94 0.31 25.38
N ALA A 108 41.45 1.22 24.54
CA ALA A 108 41.96 2.58 24.43
C ALA A 108 41.38 3.49 25.53
N PRO A 109 42.18 4.36 26.17
CA PRO A 109 41.68 5.42 27.04
C PRO A 109 40.70 6.34 26.31
N PHE A 110 39.49 6.48 26.85
CA PHE A 110 38.49 7.44 26.44
C PHE A 110 38.30 8.51 27.51
N ILE A 111 38.22 9.79 27.11
CA ILE A 111 37.99 10.92 28.01
C ILE A 111 36.54 11.40 27.81
N PHE A 112 35.76 11.40 28.89
CA PHE A 112 34.37 11.88 28.90
C PHE A 112 34.28 13.41 28.97
N GLU A 113 33.10 13.97 28.65
CA GLU A 113 32.81 15.41 28.84
C GLU A 113 33.01 15.87 30.31
N ASP A 114 32.89 14.97 31.28
CA ASP A 114 33.15 15.22 32.71
C ASP A 114 34.64 15.09 33.12
N SER A 115 35.55 15.02 32.13
CA SER A 115 37.00 14.83 32.29
C SER A 115 37.44 13.51 32.94
N SER A 116 36.53 12.58 33.24
CA SER A 116 36.92 11.24 33.67
C SER A 116 37.50 10.42 32.52
N ILE A 117 38.50 9.58 32.83
CA ILE A 117 39.17 8.71 31.87
C ILE A 117 38.74 7.27 32.11
N ALA A 118 38.28 6.58 31.07
CA ALA A 118 37.82 5.20 31.15
C ALA A 118 38.42 4.32 30.04
N PHE A 119 38.82 3.11 30.44
CA PHE A 119 39.20 2.01 29.55
C PHE A 119 38.96 0.70 30.30
N MET A 120 38.70 -0.37 29.57
CA MET A 120 38.33 -1.68 30.12
C MET A 120 38.97 -2.80 29.26
N PRO A 121 40.30 -3.00 29.40
CA PRO A 121 41.10 -3.84 28.52
C PRO A 121 40.81 -5.33 28.73
N ILE A 122 40.30 -5.71 29.91
CA ILE A 122 39.90 -7.07 30.26
C ILE A 122 38.37 -7.09 30.40
N LEU A 123 37.72 -8.04 29.73
CA LEU A 123 36.27 -8.19 29.79
C LEU A 123 35.88 -9.66 29.63
N LYS A 124 34.85 -10.09 30.36
CA LYS A 124 34.29 -11.44 30.26
C LYS A 124 32.76 -11.39 30.24
N ARG A 125 32.13 -12.43 29.70
CA ARG A 125 30.69 -12.68 29.84
C ARG A 125 30.43 -13.58 31.06
N LYS A 126 29.41 -13.24 31.84
CA LYS A 126 28.92 -14.09 32.93
C LYS A 126 28.51 -15.48 32.39
N GLY A 127 28.99 -16.53 33.03
CA GLY A 127 28.75 -17.93 32.64
C GLY A 127 29.72 -18.53 31.61
N PHE A 128 30.66 -17.76 31.07
CA PHE A 128 31.78 -18.31 30.27
C PHE A 128 32.96 -18.73 31.16
N THR A 129 33.90 -19.54 30.65
CA THR A 129 35.16 -19.86 31.35
C THR A 129 36.24 -18.82 31.04
N LYS A 130 36.39 -18.44 29.77
CA LYS A 130 37.43 -17.53 29.27
C LYS A 130 36.93 -16.07 29.18
N PRO A 131 37.82 -15.06 29.31
CA PRO A 131 37.53 -13.69 28.89
C PRO A 131 37.54 -13.54 27.36
N PHE A 132 37.11 -12.38 26.88
CA PHE A 132 37.36 -11.94 25.50
C PHE A 132 38.83 -11.53 25.30
N ALA A 133 39.21 -11.10 24.10
CA ALA A 133 40.54 -10.57 23.82
C ALA A 133 40.95 -9.46 24.80
N ILE A 134 42.20 -9.49 25.26
CA ILE A 134 42.72 -8.61 26.32
C ILE A 134 43.71 -7.59 25.74
N GLY A 135 43.49 -6.30 26.03
CA GLY A 135 44.41 -5.21 25.70
C GLY A 135 44.79 -5.20 24.21
N LYS A 136 46.10 -5.20 23.93
CA LYS A 136 46.67 -5.16 22.56
C LYS A 136 46.09 -6.23 21.61
N LYS A 137 45.65 -7.38 22.13
CA LYS A 137 45.02 -8.45 21.31
C LYS A 137 43.73 -8.01 20.62
N ILE A 138 43.11 -6.91 21.05
CA ILE A 138 41.96 -6.32 20.35
C ILE A 138 42.42 -5.62 19.07
N GLN A 139 43.48 -4.81 19.13
CA GLN A 139 44.04 -4.16 17.95
C GLN A 139 44.66 -5.17 16.98
N GLU A 140 45.45 -6.14 17.47
CA GLU A 140 46.02 -7.23 16.66
C GLU A 140 44.93 -8.06 15.95
N GLY A 141 43.78 -8.26 16.60
CA GLY A 141 42.65 -8.98 16.00
C GLY A 141 41.82 -8.15 15.00
N LEU A 142 41.82 -6.81 15.11
CA LEU A 142 41.29 -5.92 14.07
C LEU A 142 42.23 -5.87 12.85
N GLU A 143 43.55 -5.86 13.07
CA GLU A 143 44.54 -5.95 12.00
C GLU A 143 44.45 -7.29 11.25
N LYS A 144 44.25 -8.42 11.95
CA LYS A 144 43.95 -9.71 11.31
C LYS A 144 42.66 -9.65 10.48
N LEU A 145 41.58 -9.08 11.02
CA LEU A 145 40.30 -8.94 10.30
C LEU A 145 40.49 -8.21 8.96
N ASP A 146 41.22 -7.10 8.99
CA ASP A 146 41.41 -6.22 7.83
C ASP A 146 42.28 -6.90 6.77
N LYS A 147 43.36 -7.57 7.21
CA LYS A 147 44.19 -8.39 6.34
C LYS A 147 43.39 -9.52 5.68
N THR A 148 42.62 -10.30 6.44
CA THR A 148 41.83 -11.41 5.91
C THR A 148 40.74 -10.94 4.94
N LEU A 149 40.10 -9.80 5.18
CA LEU A 149 39.11 -9.23 4.26
C LEU A 149 39.75 -8.70 2.97
N ALA A 150 40.94 -8.11 3.02
CA ALA A 150 41.69 -7.71 1.84
C ALA A 150 42.13 -8.93 1.01
N GLU A 151 42.78 -9.91 1.63
CA GLU A 151 43.26 -11.16 0.99
C GLU A 151 42.12 -11.96 0.34
N LYS A 152 40.90 -11.87 0.88
CA LYS A 152 39.70 -12.57 0.37
C LYS A 152 38.76 -11.67 -0.43
N ASN A 153 39.20 -10.49 -0.89
CA ASN A 153 38.40 -9.55 -1.70
C ASN A 153 37.00 -9.26 -1.12
N ASN A 154 36.91 -9.00 0.19
CA ASN A 154 35.64 -8.80 0.91
C ASN A 154 34.66 -9.99 0.77
N LEU A 155 35.17 -11.21 0.63
CA LEU A 155 34.43 -12.46 0.35
C LEU A 155 33.68 -12.48 -1.00
N LYS A 156 33.96 -11.56 -1.92
CA LYS A 156 33.31 -11.47 -3.24
C LYS A 156 33.81 -12.56 -4.19
N GLY A 157 32.89 -13.18 -4.93
CA GLY A 157 33.21 -14.16 -5.98
C GLY A 157 33.50 -15.58 -5.48
N LEU A 158 33.31 -15.86 -4.18
CA LEU A 158 33.38 -17.20 -3.61
C LEU A 158 32.12 -18.01 -3.96
N THR A 159 32.21 -19.35 -3.88
CA THR A 159 31.01 -20.19 -3.78
C THR A 159 30.29 -19.95 -2.45
N ARG A 160 29.00 -20.33 -2.35
CA ARG A 160 28.22 -20.22 -1.10
C ARG A 160 28.91 -20.96 0.05
N GLU A 161 29.44 -22.14 -0.23
CA GLU A 161 30.09 -23.01 0.76
C GLU A 161 31.38 -22.37 1.29
N GLU A 162 32.21 -21.80 0.42
CA GLU A 162 33.42 -21.05 0.79
C GLU A 162 33.08 -19.73 1.52
N PHE A 163 32.01 -19.04 1.10
CA PHE A 163 31.50 -17.87 1.79
C PHE A 163 31.03 -18.21 3.21
N VAL A 164 30.27 -19.29 3.40
CA VAL A 164 29.81 -19.77 4.70
C VAL A 164 30.98 -20.14 5.61
N GLU A 165 31.99 -20.84 5.10
CA GLU A 165 33.21 -21.19 5.86
C GLU A 165 33.94 -19.93 6.37
N HIS A 166 34.24 -18.97 5.47
CA HIS A 166 34.98 -17.76 5.85
C HIS A 166 34.16 -16.76 6.66
N ALA A 167 32.85 -16.61 6.39
CA ALA A 167 31.96 -15.79 7.21
C ALA A 167 31.74 -16.39 8.62
N ALA A 168 31.79 -17.72 8.76
CA ALA A 168 31.78 -18.38 10.06
C ALA A 168 33.07 -18.07 10.85
N GLU A 169 34.25 -18.25 10.24
CA GLU A 169 35.53 -17.89 10.88
C GLU A 169 35.56 -16.42 11.31
N LEU A 170 35.13 -15.51 10.42
CA LEU A 170 35.06 -14.08 10.69
C LEU A 170 34.12 -13.75 11.86
N MET A 171 32.94 -14.37 11.95
CA MET A 171 32.07 -14.20 13.12
C MET A 171 32.65 -14.79 14.40
N ILE A 172 33.38 -15.91 14.34
CA ILE A 172 34.02 -16.51 15.52
C ILE A 172 35.20 -15.64 16.00
N ASN A 173 35.98 -15.07 15.08
CA ASN A 173 37.01 -14.08 15.39
C ASN A 173 36.37 -12.84 16.05
N LEU A 174 35.29 -12.27 15.49
CA LEU A 174 34.53 -11.15 16.08
C LEU A 174 33.77 -11.51 17.37
N HIS A 175 33.57 -12.80 17.66
CA HIS A 175 33.03 -13.28 18.94
C HIS A 175 34.07 -13.20 20.06
N HIS A 176 35.29 -13.68 19.79
CA HIS A 176 36.41 -13.62 20.72
C HIS A 176 36.94 -12.20 20.93
N LEU A 177 36.94 -11.38 19.86
CA LEU A 177 37.54 -10.05 19.88
C LEU A 177 36.82 -9.08 20.82
N HIS A 178 35.49 -8.98 20.67
CA HIS A 178 34.61 -8.10 21.46
C HIS A 178 35.19 -6.68 21.67
N PRO A 179 35.41 -5.91 20.58
CA PRO A 179 36.23 -4.69 20.61
C PRO A 179 35.57 -3.47 21.29
N PHE A 180 34.26 -3.41 21.45
CA PHE A 180 33.54 -2.25 22.02
C PHE A 180 33.09 -2.49 23.47
N ARG A 181 32.81 -1.41 24.24
CA ARG A 181 32.38 -1.51 25.65
C ARG A 181 31.03 -2.20 25.84
N GLU A 182 30.10 -1.98 24.92
CA GLU A 182 28.78 -2.63 24.78
C GLU A 182 28.40 -2.51 23.28
N GLY A 183 27.30 -3.11 22.82
CA GLY A 183 26.79 -2.94 21.45
C GLY A 183 27.34 -3.93 20.43
N ASN A 184 28.43 -4.64 20.73
CA ASN A 184 29.11 -5.62 19.87
C ASN A 184 28.16 -6.53 19.07
N ARG A 185 27.14 -7.14 19.71
CA ARG A 185 26.14 -8.01 19.03
C ARG A 185 25.28 -7.31 17.97
N ARG A 186 25.09 -6.00 18.03
CA ARG A 186 24.34 -5.22 17.03
C ARG A 186 25.26 -4.86 15.88
N THR A 187 26.40 -4.24 16.16
CA THR A 187 27.40 -3.85 15.16
C THR A 187 27.88 -5.03 14.30
N LYS A 188 28.30 -6.14 14.93
CA LYS A 188 28.89 -7.27 14.18
C LYS A 188 27.90 -8.02 13.29
N ARG A 189 26.61 -8.08 13.68
CA ARG A 189 25.55 -8.62 12.80
C ARG A 189 25.35 -7.74 11.58
N LEU A 190 25.21 -6.42 11.79
CA LEU A 190 25.04 -5.47 10.67
C LEU A 190 26.26 -5.45 9.74
N PHE A 191 27.48 -5.56 10.27
CA PHE A 191 28.71 -5.69 9.48
C PHE A 191 28.66 -6.92 8.56
N VAL A 192 28.29 -8.09 9.11
CA VAL A 192 28.22 -9.35 8.35
C VAL A 192 27.02 -9.40 7.40
N GLU A 193 25.87 -8.80 7.76
CA GLU A 193 24.72 -8.60 6.85
C GLU A 193 25.13 -7.77 5.61
N GLN A 194 25.85 -6.66 5.82
CA GLN A 194 26.29 -5.78 4.73
C GLN A 194 27.44 -6.38 3.92
N LEU A 195 28.34 -7.15 4.55
CA LEU A 195 29.40 -7.91 3.87
C LEU A 195 28.82 -8.99 2.96
N ALA A 196 27.84 -9.75 3.44
CA ALA A 196 27.12 -10.72 2.62
C ALA A 196 26.46 -10.05 1.40
N LYS A 197 25.73 -8.95 1.63
CA LYS A 197 25.09 -8.14 0.59
C LYS A 197 26.10 -7.63 -0.45
N ALA A 198 27.31 -7.27 -0.03
CA ALA A 198 28.41 -6.87 -0.93
C ALA A 198 29.04 -8.06 -1.70
N ALA A 199 28.98 -9.27 -1.16
CA ALA A 199 29.44 -10.51 -1.78
C ALA A 199 28.39 -11.19 -2.68
N GLY A 200 27.15 -10.67 -2.74
CA GLY A 200 26.05 -11.25 -3.50
C GLY A 200 25.18 -12.26 -2.74
N HIS A 201 25.46 -12.47 -1.44
CA HIS A 201 24.69 -13.36 -0.58
C HIS A 201 23.67 -12.58 0.26
N LYS A 202 22.56 -13.24 0.62
CA LYS A 202 21.60 -12.73 1.60
C LYS A 202 21.85 -13.42 2.94
N LEU A 203 21.81 -12.66 4.04
CA LEU A 203 21.74 -13.18 5.41
C LEU A 203 20.61 -12.47 6.14
N ASP A 204 19.84 -13.22 6.93
CA ASP A 204 18.78 -12.65 7.79
C ASP A 204 18.82 -13.27 9.20
N PHE A 205 19.50 -12.58 10.12
CA PHE A 205 19.58 -13.00 11.52
C PHE A 205 18.26 -12.82 12.30
N SER A 206 17.17 -12.34 11.68
CA SER A 206 15.83 -12.37 12.29
C SER A 206 15.20 -13.76 12.25
N LEU A 207 15.63 -14.64 11.32
CA LEU A 207 15.12 -16.01 11.15
C LEU A 207 15.75 -17.04 12.10
N VAL A 208 16.68 -16.62 12.97
CA VAL A 208 17.42 -17.52 13.87
C VAL A 208 16.87 -17.39 15.29
N THR A 209 16.45 -18.48 15.95
CA THR A 209 15.92 -18.38 17.33
C THR A 209 16.96 -17.90 18.34
N LYS A 210 16.53 -17.28 19.44
CA LYS A 210 17.42 -16.82 20.52
C LYS A 210 18.26 -17.96 21.11
N LYS A 211 17.66 -19.13 21.41
CA LYS A 211 18.41 -20.32 21.86
C LYS A 211 19.49 -20.73 20.85
N ARG A 212 19.24 -20.65 19.53
CA ARG A 212 20.26 -20.90 18.50
C ARG A 212 21.36 -19.83 18.49
N LYS A 213 21.01 -18.54 18.54
CA LYS A 213 21.96 -17.41 18.66
C LYS A 213 22.88 -17.55 19.89
N ASP A 214 22.34 -18.02 21.01
CA ASP A 214 23.09 -18.23 22.25
C ASP A 214 23.94 -19.53 22.21
N PHE A 215 23.40 -20.66 21.73
CA PHE A 215 24.11 -21.94 21.55
C PHE A 215 25.35 -21.80 20.66
N VAL A 216 25.18 -21.23 19.45
CA VAL A 216 26.27 -21.04 18.48
C VAL A 216 27.38 -20.15 19.05
N ARG A 217 27.04 -19.14 19.87
CA ARG A 217 28.05 -18.33 20.57
C ARG A 217 28.78 -19.13 21.64
N THR A 218 28.10 -19.96 22.42
CA THR A 218 28.74 -20.78 23.47
C THR A 218 29.70 -21.80 22.86
N ALA A 219 29.29 -22.52 21.82
CA ALA A 219 30.16 -23.49 21.13
C ALA A 219 31.42 -22.82 20.54
N ALA A 220 31.26 -21.65 19.92
CA ALA A 220 32.38 -20.86 19.40
C ALA A 220 33.35 -20.39 20.51
N MET A 221 32.86 -19.99 21.69
CA MET A 221 33.67 -19.35 22.74
C MET A 221 34.27 -20.33 23.76
N GLU A 222 33.54 -21.38 24.12
CA GLU A 222 33.97 -22.34 25.13
C GLU A 222 34.70 -23.53 24.49
N HIS A 223 34.11 -24.10 23.44
CA HIS A 223 34.58 -25.32 22.77
C HIS A 223 35.42 -25.06 21.52
N ASN A 224 35.46 -23.81 21.03
CA ASN A 224 36.12 -23.42 19.77
C ASN A 224 35.64 -24.23 18.55
N ASP A 225 34.35 -24.60 18.56
CA ASP A 225 33.69 -25.36 17.50
C ASP A 225 33.05 -24.41 16.46
N PRO A 226 33.46 -24.47 15.18
CA PRO A 226 32.91 -23.61 14.13
C PRO A 226 31.64 -24.17 13.47
N GLU A 227 31.35 -25.47 13.56
CA GLU A 227 30.25 -26.10 12.82
C GLU A 227 28.86 -25.52 13.15
N PRO A 228 28.54 -25.12 14.40
CA PRO A 228 27.31 -24.40 14.73
C PRO A 228 27.18 -23.04 14.03
N MET A 229 28.30 -22.36 13.79
CA MET A 229 28.30 -21.07 13.08
C MET A 229 28.10 -21.26 11.59
N LYS A 230 28.79 -22.26 10.99
CA LYS A 230 28.60 -22.62 9.58
C LYS A 230 27.16 -23.05 9.31
N HIS A 231 26.60 -23.92 10.14
CA HIS A 231 25.22 -24.38 9.95
C HIS A 231 24.20 -23.26 10.16
N LEU A 232 24.45 -22.30 11.06
CA LEU A 232 23.63 -21.08 11.16
C LEU A 232 23.68 -20.26 9.87
N LEU A 233 24.86 -20.04 9.30
CA LEU A 233 25.05 -19.24 8.09
C LEU A 233 24.52 -19.90 6.83
N GLU A 234 24.73 -21.21 6.66
CA GLU A 234 24.16 -21.99 5.57
C GLU A 234 22.63 -21.92 5.59
N ASP A 235 21.98 -22.16 6.73
CA ASP A 235 20.51 -22.13 6.81
C ASP A 235 19.89 -20.76 6.46
N ILE A 236 20.57 -19.65 6.76
CA ILE A 236 20.06 -18.29 6.47
C ILE A 236 20.60 -17.67 5.16
N SER A 237 21.44 -18.38 4.40
CA SER A 237 21.93 -17.95 3.07
C SER A 237 21.47 -18.86 1.93
N ASN A 238 21.23 -20.13 2.19
CA ASN A 238 20.66 -21.07 1.22
C ASN A 238 19.18 -20.71 0.94
N PRO A 239 18.78 -20.41 -0.32
CA PRO A 239 17.44 -19.95 -0.65
C PRO A 239 16.30 -20.90 -0.23
N GLU A 240 16.51 -22.21 -0.29
CA GLU A 240 15.47 -23.19 0.10
C GLU A 240 15.31 -23.23 1.63
N LYS A 241 16.43 -23.31 2.34
CA LYS A 241 16.46 -23.29 3.81
C LYS A 241 15.93 -21.98 4.39
N PHE A 242 16.20 -20.86 3.70
CA PHE A 242 15.68 -19.55 4.03
C PHE A 242 14.15 -19.53 4.03
N LEU A 243 13.49 -20.13 3.03
CA LEU A 243 12.03 -20.20 2.96
C LEU A 243 11.46 -21.01 4.13
N ILE A 244 12.04 -22.18 4.43
CA ILE A 244 11.64 -23.03 5.55
C ILE A 244 11.76 -22.28 6.89
N LEU A 245 12.88 -21.58 7.12
CA LEU A 245 13.09 -20.78 8.33
C LEU A 245 12.17 -19.55 8.39
N GLN A 246 11.91 -18.88 7.27
CA GLN A 246 11.00 -17.74 7.20
C GLN A 246 9.57 -18.15 7.58
N GLU A 247 9.13 -19.29 7.04
CA GLU A 247 7.79 -19.83 7.23
C GLU A 247 7.58 -20.37 8.65
N PHE A 248 8.58 -21.07 9.20
CA PHE A 248 8.63 -21.43 10.62
C PHE A 248 8.57 -20.18 11.50
N THR A 249 9.45 -19.19 11.27
CA THR A 249 9.53 -17.97 12.10
C THR A 249 8.24 -17.14 12.05
N HIS A 250 7.52 -17.15 10.93
CA HIS A 250 6.20 -16.54 10.81
C HIS A 250 5.14 -17.34 11.58
N SER A 251 5.02 -18.65 11.35
CA SER A 251 4.07 -19.53 12.05
C SER A 251 4.22 -19.45 13.57
N MET A 252 5.46 -19.44 14.04
CA MET A 252 5.83 -19.26 15.45
C MET A 252 5.33 -17.92 16.02
N ARG A 253 5.47 -16.82 15.25
CA ARG A 253 5.02 -15.47 15.65
C ARG A 253 3.50 -15.36 15.76
N GLU A 254 2.74 -15.90 14.81
CA GLU A 254 1.27 -15.85 14.82
C GLU A 254 0.69 -16.57 16.05
N LEU A 255 1.39 -17.60 16.55
CA LEU A 255 1.03 -18.31 17.79
C LEU A 255 1.35 -17.53 19.08
N GLY A 256 1.75 -16.25 18.98
CA GLY A 256 2.00 -15.36 20.13
C GLY A 256 3.25 -15.68 20.94
N LEU A 257 4.10 -16.58 20.45
CA LEU A 257 5.31 -17.01 21.13
C LEU A 257 6.45 -15.97 20.91
N ASP A 258 7.17 -15.62 21.97
CA ASP A 258 8.22 -14.58 21.98
C ASP A 258 9.63 -15.20 21.86
N GLU A 259 10.55 -14.52 21.15
CA GLU A 259 11.99 -14.87 21.02
C GLU A 259 12.64 -15.35 22.34
N LYS A 260 12.16 -14.85 23.49
CA LYS A 260 12.64 -15.21 24.83
C LYS A 260 12.62 -16.72 25.13
N ASN A 261 11.61 -17.46 24.65
CA ASN A 261 11.25 -18.80 25.16
C ASN A 261 11.34 -19.97 24.15
N TYR A 262 11.62 -19.73 22.87
CA TYR A 262 11.69 -20.81 21.87
C TYR A 262 12.84 -21.79 22.10
N ARG A 263 12.58 -23.06 21.74
CA ARG A 263 13.56 -24.13 21.61
C ARG A 263 14.66 -23.82 20.57
N LEU A 264 15.72 -24.63 20.58
CA LEU A 264 16.71 -24.66 19.50
C LEU A 264 15.99 -25.10 18.21
N ALA A 265 16.16 -24.38 17.11
CA ALA A 265 15.53 -24.70 15.83
C ALA A 265 16.56 -24.63 14.68
N VAL A 266 16.74 -25.75 13.98
CA VAL A 266 17.72 -25.92 12.90
C VAL A 266 17.07 -26.55 11.68
N VAL A 267 17.54 -26.24 10.47
CA VAL A 267 17.15 -27.02 9.30
C VAL A 267 17.89 -28.36 9.33
N ALA A 268 17.32 -29.41 8.75
CA ALA A 268 17.98 -30.69 8.62
C ALA A 268 19.28 -30.55 7.80
N LYS A 269 20.35 -31.24 8.24
CA LYS A 269 21.63 -31.31 7.53
C LYS A 269 21.60 -32.49 6.57
N GLU A 270 21.98 -32.23 5.32
CA GLU A 270 22.05 -33.24 4.26
C GLU A 270 22.79 -34.51 4.70
N GLY A 271 22.15 -35.67 4.51
CA GLY A 271 22.71 -36.97 4.80
C GLY A 271 22.69 -37.43 6.25
N GLU A 272 22.10 -36.67 7.17
CA GLU A 272 21.88 -37.06 8.57
C GLU A 272 20.45 -37.56 8.78
N THR A 273 20.28 -38.48 9.73
CA THR A 273 18.98 -39.06 10.10
C THR A 273 18.52 -38.54 11.46
N TYR A 274 17.25 -38.15 11.54
CA TYR A 274 16.62 -37.55 12.71
C TYR A 274 15.41 -38.39 13.14
N HIS A 275 15.43 -38.86 14.38
CA HIS A 275 14.33 -39.59 15.01
C HIS A 275 13.72 -38.72 16.12
N GLY A 276 12.41 -38.49 16.08
CA GLY A 276 11.72 -37.67 17.08
C GLY A 276 10.23 -37.56 16.80
N THR A 277 9.53 -36.67 17.51
CA THR A 277 8.07 -36.53 17.33
C THR A 277 7.75 -35.56 16.20
N TYR A 278 6.97 -35.97 15.20
CA TYR A 278 6.49 -35.04 14.16
C TYR A 278 5.52 -34.01 14.76
N ARG A 279 5.72 -32.73 14.44
CA ARG A 279 4.94 -31.60 15.00
C ARG A 279 4.05 -30.88 14.00
N GLY A 280 4.24 -31.10 12.69
CA GLY A 280 3.44 -30.51 11.63
C GLY A 280 4.25 -30.16 10.38
N SER A 281 3.58 -29.70 9.32
CA SER A 281 4.24 -29.26 8.09
C SER A 281 3.56 -28.09 7.39
N GLY A 282 4.40 -27.22 6.85
CA GLY A 282 4.09 -26.09 5.99
C GLY A 282 3.89 -26.44 4.52
N PRO A 283 3.85 -25.44 3.62
CA PRO A 283 4.08 -25.64 2.19
C PRO A 283 5.53 -26.01 1.86
N ASN A 284 6.54 -25.36 2.47
CA ASN A 284 7.96 -25.55 2.07
C ASN A 284 8.69 -26.60 2.90
N GLY A 285 8.29 -26.81 4.16
CA GLY A 285 9.01 -27.66 5.10
C GLY A 285 8.13 -28.35 6.12
N PHE A 286 8.75 -29.12 7.00
CA PHE A 286 8.09 -29.83 8.09
C PHE A 286 8.97 -29.89 9.33
N MET A 287 8.42 -30.25 10.49
CA MET A 287 9.11 -30.18 11.77
C MET A 287 9.07 -31.47 12.59
N ILE A 288 10.23 -31.85 13.11
CA ILE A 288 10.42 -32.93 14.10
C ILE A 288 10.96 -32.34 15.40
N ASP A 289 10.38 -32.73 16.54
CA ASP A 289 10.90 -32.45 17.87
C ASP A 289 11.81 -33.58 18.33
N VAL A 290 13.12 -33.35 18.20
CA VAL A 290 14.19 -34.26 18.64
C VAL A 290 14.67 -33.77 20.01
N GLN A 291 14.12 -34.37 21.08
CA GLN A 291 14.52 -34.11 22.47
C GLN A 291 14.54 -32.62 22.87
N GLY A 292 13.59 -31.81 22.40
CA GLY A 292 13.56 -30.38 22.70
C GLY A 292 14.33 -29.49 21.71
N THR A 293 14.86 -30.07 20.63
CA THR A 293 15.35 -29.35 19.45
C THR A 293 14.40 -29.57 18.28
N PHE A 294 13.95 -28.50 17.64
CA PHE A 294 13.15 -28.57 16.42
C PHE A 294 14.06 -28.70 15.20
N ILE A 295 13.95 -29.82 14.49
CA ILE A 295 14.58 -30.07 13.20
C ILE A 295 13.55 -29.75 12.11
N LEU A 296 13.92 -28.89 11.16
CA LEU A 296 13.07 -28.49 10.05
C LEU A 296 13.54 -29.17 8.76
N GLY A 297 12.78 -30.12 8.21
CA GLY A 297 13.09 -30.73 6.92
C GLY A 297 12.45 -29.98 5.75
N ASN A 298 12.96 -30.17 4.53
CA ASN A 298 12.32 -29.66 3.31
C ASN A 298 11.23 -30.64 2.86
N LYS A 299 10.03 -30.15 2.55
CA LYS A 299 8.87 -31.00 2.24
C LYS A 299 9.00 -31.73 0.90
N LYS A 300 9.86 -31.24 -0.02
CA LYS A 300 10.22 -31.95 -1.26
C LYS A 300 11.01 -33.25 -1.02
N ASP A 301 11.62 -33.39 0.16
CA ASP A 301 12.46 -34.54 0.53
C ASP A 301 11.62 -35.71 1.08
N LEU A 302 10.29 -35.57 1.12
CA LEU A 302 9.33 -36.60 1.51
C LEU A 302 8.56 -37.11 0.30
N THR A 303 8.24 -38.40 0.28
CA THR A 303 7.35 -38.96 -0.75
C THR A 303 5.88 -38.59 -0.49
N PRO A 304 4.99 -38.61 -1.50
CA PRO A 304 3.56 -38.34 -1.30
C PRO A 304 2.92 -39.24 -0.23
N GLU A 305 3.32 -40.50 -0.18
CA GLU A 305 2.84 -41.50 0.78
C GLU A 305 3.30 -41.16 2.20
N GLN A 306 4.56 -40.73 2.37
CA GLN A 306 5.07 -40.21 3.65
C GLN A 306 4.31 -38.96 4.10
N ILE A 307 4.01 -38.03 3.18
CA ILE A 307 3.25 -36.81 3.50
C ILE A 307 1.81 -37.14 3.95
N GLN A 308 1.18 -38.17 3.36
CA GLN A 308 -0.15 -38.63 3.75
C GLN A 308 -0.17 -39.40 5.08
N ALA A 309 0.88 -40.16 5.39
CA ALA A 309 0.98 -40.99 6.60
C ALA A 309 1.41 -40.22 7.88
N LEU A 310 1.67 -38.91 7.80
CA LEU A 310 2.29 -38.14 8.87
C LEU A 310 1.31 -37.50 9.87
N THR A 311 1.00 -38.19 10.97
CA THR A 311 0.15 -37.66 12.05
C THR A 311 0.94 -36.84 13.08
N ILE A 312 0.42 -35.66 13.46
CA ILE A 312 1.04 -34.81 14.50
C ILE A 312 1.01 -35.52 15.85
N GLY A 313 2.18 -35.67 16.49
CA GLY A 313 2.36 -36.36 17.76
C GLY A 313 2.96 -37.76 17.65
N GLU A 314 3.06 -38.33 16.46
CA GLU A 314 3.66 -39.65 16.24
C GLU A 314 5.20 -39.59 16.13
N SER A 315 5.84 -40.75 16.33
CA SER A 315 7.27 -40.92 16.12
C SER A 315 7.57 -40.95 14.63
N PHE A 316 8.48 -40.08 14.18
CA PHE A 316 8.89 -39.98 12.78
C PHE A 316 10.41 -40.04 12.65
N SER A 317 10.86 -40.69 11.58
CA SER A 317 12.26 -40.89 11.23
C SER A 317 12.51 -40.32 9.85
N PHE A 318 13.30 -39.25 9.75
CA PHE A 318 13.62 -38.57 8.50
C PHE A 318 15.12 -38.60 8.24
N THR A 319 15.53 -39.00 7.04
CA THR A 319 16.91 -38.83 6.55
C THR A 319 16.90 -37.74 5.50
N ALA A 320 17.63 -36.65 5.75
CA ALA A 320 17.78 -35.61 4.72
C ALA A 320 18.58 -36.18 3.54
N PRO A 321 18.15 -35.99 2.28
CA PRO A 321 18.91 -36.44 1.12
C PRO A 321 20.28 -35.75 1.07
N LYS A 322 21.26 -36.42 0.47
CA LYS A 322 22.57 -35.83 0.13
C LYS A 322 22.46 -35.22 -1.26
N ALA A 323 22.84 -33.95 -1.44
CA ALA A 323 22.84 -33.35 -2.76
C ALA A 323 23.72 -34.16 -3.73
N GLN A 324 23.14 -34.61 -4.85
CA GLN A 324 23.90 -35.16 -5.95
C GLN A 324 24.76 -34.03 -6.54
N ARG A 325 26.09 -34.12 -6.40
CA ARG A 325 27.00 -33.22 -7.09
C ARG A 325 26.86 -33.47 -8.60
N PRO A 326 26.66 -32.42 -9.42
CA PRO A 326 26.83 -32.56 -10.86
C PRO A 326 28.25 -33.04 -11.15
N GLU A 327 28.38 -34.04 -12.03
CA GLU A 327 29.69 -34.39 -12.58
C GLU A 327 30.28 -33.20 -13.35
N LYS A 328 31.61 -33.15 -13.45
CA LYS A 328 32.30 -32.14 -14.29
C LYS A 328 32.20 -32.49 -15.78
N THR A 329 30.98 -32.58 -16.31
CA THR A 329 30.74 -32.75 -17.74
C THR A 329 31.28 -31.53 -18.49
N GLN A 330 32.12 -31.78 -19.51
CA GLN A 330 32.78 -30.71 -20.26
C GLN A 330 31.75 -29.88 -21.04
N ARG A 331 31.49 -28.64 -20.60
CA ARG A 331 30.76 -27.66 -21.42
C ARG A 331 31.64 -27.23 -22.58
N LYS A 332 31.43 -27.83 -23.76
CA LYS A 332 31.81 -27.22 -25.04
C LYS A 332 31.09 -25.88 -25.17
N THR A 333 31.84 -24.78 -25.18
CA THR A 333 31.30 -23.45 -25.44
C THR A 333 30.96 -23.31 -26.92
N LEU A 334 29.67 -23.15 -27.24
CA LEU A 334 29.25 -22.60 -28.52
C LEU A 334 29.16 -21.07 -28.36
N LEU A 335 30.08 -20.37 -29.02
CA LEU A 335 30.05 -18.92 -29.24
C LEU A 335 30.13 -18.68 -30.76
N PRO A 336 29.30 -17.79 -31.33
CA PRO A 336 29.48 -17.32 -32.70
C PRO A 336 30.84 -16.62 -32.89
N GLU A 337 31.38 -16.68 -34.11
CA GLU A 337 32.69 -16.09 -34.43
C GLU A 337 32.65 -14.56 -34.51
N GLU A 338 33.76 -13.91 -34.14
CA GLU A 338 34.47 -13.06 -35.11
C GLU A 338 35.97 -12.90 -34.78
N LYS A 339 36.78 -12.78 -35.84
CA LYS A 339 38.17 -12.26 -35.89
C LYS A 339 39.26 -12.99 -35.08
N LYS A 340 39.87 -13.98 -35.74
CA LYS A 340 41.20 -14.56 -35.44
C LYS A 340 42.33 -13.56 -35.71
N ALA A 341 43.38 -13.56 -34.89
CA ALA A 341 44.71 -13.10 -35.28
C ALA A 341 45.85 -13.80 -34.48
N VAL A 342 46.38 -14.86 -35.07
CA VAL A 342 47.80 -15.29 -35.07
C VAL A 342 48.66 -15.05 -33.81
N LEU A 343 49.01 -16.15 -33.12
CA LEU A 343 50.40 -16.63 -33.02
C LEU A 343 50.42 -18.13 -32.64
N THR A 344 51.55 -18.82 -32.83
CA THR A 344 51.63 -20.28 -33.01
C THR A 344 52.22 -21.05 -31.83
N ASN A 345 51.91 -22.36 -31.78
CA ASN A 345 52.47 -23.33 -30.83
C ASN A 345 54.02 -23.30 -30.79
N ASN A 346 54.58 -23.33 -29.58
CA ASN A 346 55.59 -24.31 -29.16
C ASN A 346 55.70 -24.31 -27.62
N GLU A 347 56.47 -25.26 -27.07
CA GLU A 347 56.69 -25.50 -25.62
C GLU A 347 55.53 -26.19 -24.86
N ILE A 348 55.21 -27.41 -25.31
CA ILE A 348 54.66 -28.48 -24.46
C ILE A 348 55.76 -29.56 -24.34
N ILE A 349 55.91 -30.16 -23.14
CA ILE A 349 57.04 -31.02 -22.70
C ILE A 349 58.30 -30.18 -22.40
N GLU A 350 58.52 -29.76 -21.15
CA GLU A 350 59.19 -30.63 -20.18
C GLU A 350 58.76 -30.40 -18.69
N LYS A 351 59.27 -31.25 -17.79
CA LYS A 351 59.29 -31.07 -16.32
C LYS A 351 57.96 -31.01 -15.55
N SER A 352 57.03 -31.90 -15.89
CA SER A 352 56.03 -32.41 -14.93
C SER A 352 56.57 -33.61 -14.13
N LYS A 353 57.45 -33.37 -13.14
CA LYS A 353 57.88 -34.37 -12.14
C LYS A 353 58.57 -33.68 -10.96
N ASP A 354 57.80 -33.45 -9.89
CA ASP A 354 58.21 -33.55 -8.48
C ASP A 354 57.06 -33.09 -7.58
N ASN A 355 56.19 -34.04 -7.21
CA ASN A 355 55.17 -33.82 -6.19
C ASN A 355 54.71 -35.16 -5.60
N ALA A 356 55.17 -35.47 -4.38
CA ALA A 356 54.84 -36.71 -3.70
C ALA A 356 54.75 -36.51 -2.18
N SER A 357 53.85 -37.26 -1.54
CA SER A 357 53.86 -37.56 -0.10
C SER A 357 53.64 -36.41 0.90
N ILE A 358 52.41 -35.86 0.92
CA ILE A 358 51.80 -35.46 2.21
C ILE A 358 50.52 -36.28 2.43
N GLN A 359 50.60 -37.26 3.33
CA GLN A 359 49.42 -37.99 3.81
C GLN A 359 48.61 -37.11 4.78
N ILE A 360 47.58 -36.42 4.27
CA ILE A 360 46.57 -35.82 5.14
C ILE A 360 45.72 -36.95 5.74
N LYS A 361 45.95 -37.26 7.02
CA LYS A 361 45.14 -38.22 7.78
C LYS A 361 43.66 -37.87 7.67
N ARG A 362 42.81 -38.85 7.30
CA ARG A 362 41.36 -38.74 7.41
C ARG A 362 40.99 -38.45 8.88
N LYS A 363 40.68 -37.19 9.22
CA LYS A 363 39.88 -36.90 10.42
C LYS A 363 38.51 -37.54 10.21
N ALA A 364 38.04 -38.28 11.22
CA ALA A 364 36.70 -38.85 11.19
C ALA A 364 35.65 -37.74 11.02
N GLN A 365 34.59 -38.00 10.26
CA GLN A 365 33.45 -37.09 10.18
C GLN A 365 32.78 -37.05 11.56
N ALA A 366 32.81 -35.89 12.21
CA ALA A 366 32.00 -35.65 13.39
C ALA A 366 30.52 -35.62 12.96
N HIS A 367 29.74 -36.62 13.38
CA HIS A 367 28.30 -36.65 13.13
C HIS A 367 27.60 -35.44 13.73
N PHE A 368 26.50 -35.04 13.11
CA PHE A 368 25.66 -33.91 13.50
C PHE A 368 24.45 -34.35 14.35
N ALA A 369 24.49 -35.56 14.93
CA ALA A 369 23.57 -35.97 15.99
C ALA A 369 24.07 -35.57 17.41
N PRO A 370 25.30 -35.94 17.86
CA PRO A 370 25.68 -35.84 19.29
C PRO A 370 25.65 -34.43 19.88
N TRP A 371 25.93 -33.41 19.08
CA TRP A 371 25.91 -32.00 19.47
C TRP A 371 24.51 -31.47 19.85
N ILE A 372 23.44 -32.07 19.32
CA ILE A 372 22.03 -31.76 19.66
C ILE A 372 21.62 -32.59 20.88
N THR A 373 21.89 -33.89 20.86
CA THR A 373 21.53 -34.84 21.94
C THR A 373 22.16 -34.47 23.29
N SER A 374 23.44 -34.06 23.28
CA SER A 374 24.18 -33.67 24.50
C SER A 374 23.59 -32.47 25.25
N HIS A 375 22.95 -31.53 24.56
CA HIS A 375 22.44 -30.30 25.16
C HIS A 375 21.02 -30.46 25.73
N ALA A 376 20.23 -31.42 25.24
CA ALA A 376 18.92 -31.77 25.80
C ALA A 376 18.99 -32.22 27.28
N LEU A 377 20.13 -32.80 27.68
CA LEU A 377 20.39 -33.28 29.04
C LEU A 377 20.91 -32.19 30.00
N HIS A 378 21.29 -31.01 29.50
CA HIS A 378 21.96 -29.99 30.32
C HIS A 378 21.02 -28.93 30.93
N ASP A 379 19.87 -28.66 30.30
CA ASP A 379 18.84 -27.75 30.84
C ASP A 379 17.94 -28.43 31.90
N SER A 380 18.01 -29.76 32.07
CA SER A 380 17.12 -30.55 32.93
C SER A 380 17.67 -30.87 34.33
N VAL A 381 18.99 -30.79 34.57
CA VAL A 381 19.62 -31.12 35.86
C VAL A 381 19.99 -29.86 36.64
N LYS A 382 19.01 -29.20 37.27
CA LYS A 382 19.29 -28.11 38.22
C LYS A 382 18.25 -27.86 39.33
N ALA A 383 17.62 -28.91 39.85
CA ALA A 383 16.71 -28.81 41.00
C ALA A 383 16.64 -30.10 41.84
N MET A 384 17.68 -30.40 42.64
CA MET A 384 17.55 -31.24 43.85
C MET A 384 18.70 -30.97 44.84
N PRO A 385 18.46 -30.92 46.16
CA PRO A 385 19.52 -30.86 47.18
C PRO A 385 20.18 -32.23 47.39
N GLN A 386 21.38 -32.24 47.97
CA GLN A 386 22.07 -33.46 48.38
C GLN A 386 21.49 -34.03 49.69
N ASN A 387 21.28 -35.35 49.77
CA ASN A 387 21.55 -36.15 50.97
C ASN A 387 21.50 -37.66 50.66
N LEU A 388 22.19 -38.45 51.51
CA LEU A 388 22.40 -39.91 51.44
C LEU A 388 23.30 -40.32 50.24
N GLN A 389 24.52 -40.85 50.43
CA GLN A 389 24.97 -42.11 51.09
C GLN A 389 24.63 -43.37 50.29
N GLU A 390 25.52 -44.34 50.07
CA GLU A 390 26.99 -44.43 50.28
C GLU A 390 27.57 -45.62 49.48
N LYS A 391 28.86 -45.99 49.70
CA LYS A 391 29.59 -47.15 49.12
C LYS A 391 29.94 -47.06 47.61
N GLU A 392 31.07 -47.59 47.11
CA GLU A 392 32.27 -48.10 47.81
C GLU A 392 33.58 -47.94 47.01
N GLN A 393 34.66 -48.26 47.72
CA GLN A 393 36.11 -48.28 47.41
C GLN A 393 36.51 -48.91 46.05
N THR A 394 37.71 -48.70 45.48
CA THR A 394 38.94 -48.03 45.99
C THR A 394 39.53 -47.09 44.89
N THR A 395 40.82 -46.82 44.61
CA THR A 395 42.17 -47.33 44.99
C THR A 395 43.22 -46.19 44.92
N LYS A 396 44.53 -46.49 44.94
CA LYS A 396 45.66 -45.56 44.82
C LYS A 396 46.83 -46.26 44.07
N PRO A 397 47.81 -45.53 43.51
CA PRO A 397 49.01 -45.16 44.28
C PRO A 397 49.52 -43.72 44.04
N MET A 398 50.71 -43.40 44.56
CA MET A 398 51.28 -42.04 44.67
C MET A 398 52.62 -41.89 43.93
N ALA A 399 52.96 -40.64 43.56
CA ALA A 399 54.34 -40.15 43.49
C ALA A 399 54.39 -38.64 43.82
N GLN A 400 55.48 -38.20 44.45
CA GLN A 400 55.74 -36.82 44.91
C GLN A 400 56.39 -35.98 43.78
N SER A 401 56.44 -34.65 43.82
CA SER A 401 57.45 -33.87 44.55
C SER A 401 57.09 -32.38 44.72
N VAL A 402 57.93 -31.61 45.43
CA VAL A 402 57.70 -30.24 45.92
C VAL A 402 58.88 -29.32 45.55
N SER A 403 58.64 -28.08 45.10
CA SER A 403 59.53 -26.92 45.33
C SER A 403 58.97 -25.55 44.86
N SER A 404 59.42 -24.48 45.54
CA SER A 404 59.58 -23.04 45.16
C SER A 404 58.63 -22.39 44.12
N LEU A 405 57.89 -21.29 44.36
CA LEU A 405 58.22 -19.95 44.93
C LEU A 405 59.33 -19.15 44.20
N ARG A 406 58.96 -17.94 43.71
CA ARG A 406 59.81 -16.89 43.07
C ARG A 406 60.41 -17.34 41.71
N GLN A 407 60.25 -16.59 40.63
CA GLN A 407 60.80 -15.24 40.49
C GLN A 407 59.84 -14.24 39.81
N THR A 408 59.40 -13.24 40.57
CA THR A 408 59.04 -11.91 40.04
C THR A 408 60.29 -11.05 39.87
N GLN A 409 60.19 -9.96 39.09
CA GLN A 409 61.26 -9.04 38.69
C GLN A 409 62.15 -9.52 37.53
N LYS A 410 61.87 -8.98 36.33
CA LYS A 410 62.91 -8.33 35.53
C LYS A 410 62.40 -7.18 34.66
N ASP A 411 61.17 -7.27 34.15
CA ASP A 411 60.65 -6.33 33.15
C ASP A 411 59.85 -5.14 33.76
N PHE A 412 60.43 -4.45 34.75
CA PHE A 412 59.85 -3.21 35.30
C PHE A 412 60.90 -2.15 35.63
N GLN A 413 61.78 -1.87 34.67
CA GLN A 413 62.52 -0.62 34.50
C GLN A 413 63.00 -0.54 33.03
N GLU A 414 63.35 0.67 32.56
CA GLU A 414 63.43 1.06 31.13
C GLU A 414 62.03 1.26 30.48
N THR A 415 61.59 2.47 30.09
CA THR A 415 62.27 3.79 30.13
C THR A 415 61.29 4.94 30.44
N ILE A 416 61.76 5.89 31.24
CA ILE A 416 61.20 7.24 31.44
C ILE A 416 62.28 8.25 31.00
N LEU A 417 61.87 9.44 30.53
CA LEU A 417 62.69 10.46 29.82
C LEU A 417 63.06 10.00 28.39
N GLN A 418 63.15 10.83 27.35
CA GLN A 418 63.48 12.26 27.21
C GLN A 418 62.42 12.98 26.34
N THR A 419 61.97 14.24 26.51
CA THR A 419 62.59 15.58 26.75
C THR A 419 63.19 16.29 25.52
N ASN A 420 62.43 17.30 25.05
CA ASN A 420 62.85 18.67 24.69
C ASN A 420 63.30 19.05 23.26
N ASN A 421 62.81 20.24 22.86
CA ASN A 421 63.34 21.20 21.86
C ASN A 421 63.20 20.76 20.38
N ILE A 422 63.19 21.65 19.37
CA ILE A 422 63.84 22.97 19.20
C ILE A 422 62.88 24.06 18.66
N VAL A 423 63.21 25.33 18.94
CA VAL A 423 62.57 26.57 18.46
C VAL A 423 63.17 27.04 17.14
N SER A 424 62.38 27.66 16.24
CA SER A 424 62.88 28.69 15.30
C SER A 424 61.80 29.63 14.74
N ASN A 425 62.10 30.93 14.87
CA ASN A 425 61.63 32.07 14.06
C ASN A 425 62.37 32.06 12.67
N ASP A 426 62.19 32.95 11.67
CA ASP A 426 61.46 34.22 11.53
C ASP A 426 61.17 34.61 10.04
N GLN A 427 60.27 35.59 9.84
CA GLN A 427 60.19 36.69 8.84
C GLN A 427 60.52 36.64 7.30
N ILE A 428 59.58 37.26 6.54
CA ILE A 428 59.70 38.32 5.48
C ILE A 428 60.21 38.00 4.05
N SER A 429 59.34 38.27 3.05
CA SER A 429 59.54 39.12 1.82
C SER A 429 58.33 39.03 0.86
N ILE A 430 58.18 39.83 -0.23
CA ILE A 430 57.87 41.27 -0.36
C ILE A 430 57.44 41.56 -1.84
N GLN A 431 56.45 42.46 -2.08
CA GLN A 431 55.96 43.02 -3.38
C GLN A 431 55.29 42.04 -4.41
N ILE A 432 54.20 42.32 -5.17
CA ILE A 432 53.53 43.53 -5.78
C ILE A 432 54.05 43.84 -7.21
N PRO A 433 53.22 43.81 -8.28
CA PRO A 433 52.48 45.04 -8.72
C PRO A 433 51.16 44.93 -9.56
N LYS A 434 50.26 45.92 -9.35
CA LYS A 434 49.35 46.62 -10.35
C LYS A 434 48.27 45.79 -11.10
N GLU A 435 47.21 46.28 -11.75
CA GLU A 435 46.34 47.50 -11.85
C GLU A 435 45.09 47.06 -12.69
N LYS A 436 43.87 47.64 -12.80
CA LYS A 436 43.08 48.84 -12.39
C LYS A 436 41.58 48.36 -12.28
N ARG A 437 40.57 48.99 -11.66
CA ARG A 437 39.79 50.24 -11.95
C ARG A 437 39.22 50.40 -13.38
N SER A 438 37.98 50.85 -13.62
CA SER A 438 36.76 51.06 -12.78
C SER A 438 35.54 51.29 -13.74
N ASP A 439 34.33 51.81 -13.46
CA ASP A 439 33.74 52.56 -12.31
C ASP A 439 32.18 52.51 -12.30
N HIS A 440 31.54 53.32 -11.42
CA HIS A 440 30.09 53.55 -11.24
C HIS A 440 29.61 54.86 -11.94
N PRO A 441 28.32 55.38 -11.92
CA PRO A 441 27.18 55.29 -10.95
C PRO A 441 25.83 54.76 -11.56
N GLN A 442 24.68 54.52 -10.89
CA GLN A 442 23.98 54.95 -9.63
C GLN A 442 22.80 55.95 -9.87
N ILE A 443 21.76 55.91 -9.01
CA ILE A 443 20.59 56.85 -8.87
C ILE A 443 19.45 56.67 -9.93
N GLU A 444 18.12 56.66 -9.66
CA GLU A 444 17.28 56.52 -8.43
C GLU A 444 15.76 56.23 -8.72
N LYS A 445 14.98 55.92 -7.65
CA LYS A 445 13.53 56.19 -7.39
C LYS A 445 12.39 55.46 -8.17
N GLN A 446 11.21 55.40 -7.50
CA GLN A 446 9.91 54.80 -7.90
C GLN A 446 8.82 55.92 -7.99
N PRO A 447 7.48 55.69 -8.16
CA PRO A 447 6.67 54.52 -8.60
C PRO A 447 5.76 54.87 -9.86
N PRO A 448 4.41 55.07 -9.86
CA PRO A 448 3.26 54.22 -9.42
C PRO A 448 2.07 54.03 -10.43
N LYS A 449 1.55 52.79 -10.53
CA LYS A 449 0.12 52.39 -10.79
C LYS A 449 -0.60 52.67 -12.15
N LYS A 450 -1.63 51.83 -12.37
CA LYS A 450 -2.79 51.88 -13.32
C LYS A 450 -2.56 51.28 -14.73
N ALA A 451 -3.66 51.17 -15.49
CA ALA A 451 -3.91 50.14 -16.50
C ALA A 451 -4.73 50.65 -17.71
N MET A 452 -5.03 49.73 -18.64
CA MET A 452 -5.95 49.77 -19.80
C MET A 452 -5.39 50.15 -21.19
N VAL A 453 -5.76 49.28 -22.16
CA VAL A 453 -6.30 49.60 -23.51
C VAL A 453 -5.34 49.74 -24.73
N TYR A 454 -5.50 48.74 -25.63
CA TYR A 454 -5.48 48.75 -27.11
C TYR A 454 -4.18 48.88 -27.96
N TRP A 455 -3.84 47.75 -28.60
CA TRP A 455 -3.72 47.50 -30.06
C TRP A 455 -2.74 48.25 -30.99
N ASN A 456 -2.29 47.47 -32.01
CA ASN A 456 -1.54 47.81 -33.23
C ASN A 456 -0.07 48.22 -33.01
N VAL A 457 0.88 47.92 -33.91
CA VAL A 457 0.86 47.20 -35.21
C VAL A 457 1.76 45.92 -35.10
N ALA A 458 2.16 45.09 -36.09
CA ALA A 458 2.17 45.10 -37.56
C ALA A 458 1.98 43.67 -38.15
N THR A 459 2.21 43.46 -39.45
CA THR A 459 1.91 42.22 -40.19
C THR A 459 3.04 41.72 -41.11
N LYS A 460 3.16 40.41 -41.29
CA LYS A 460 3.65 39.72 -42.52
C LYS A 460 3.08 38.28 -42.53
N LYS A 461 1.97 38.00 -43.23
CA LYS A 461 1.82 37.60 -44.66
C LYS A 461 2.26 36.17 -45.00
N MET A 462 1.28 35.28 -45.23
CA MET A 462 1.27 34.23 -46.26
C MET A 462 -0.16 33.65 -46.46
N ASP A 463 -0.87 34.24 -47.43
CA ASP A 463 -1.73 33.62 -48.47
C ASP A 463 -2.44 32.27 -48.14
N THR A 464 -3.77 32.26 -47.87
CA THR A 464 -4.91 31.90 -48.79
C THR A 464 -4.95 30.43 -49.28
N ILE A 465 -6.10 29.74 -49.46
CA ILE A 465 -7.45 30.18 -49.91
C ILE A 465 -8.59 29.46 -49.10
N PRO A 466 -9.90 29.53 -49.41
CA PRO A 466 -10.86 30.22 -48.55
C PRO A 466 -11.86 29.33 -47.76
N SER A 467 -12.56 29.95 -46.82
CA SER A 467 -13.86 29.49 -46.28
C SER A 467 -14.83 30.66 -46.22
N PRO A 468 -16.10 30.51 -46.62
CA PRO A 468 -17.07 31.60 -46.56
C PRO A 468 -17.50 31.86 -45.11
N SER A 469 -17.47 33.13 -44.70
CA SER A 469 -17.86 33.59 -43.37
C SER A 469 -19.38 33.54 -43.17
N MET A 470 -19.83 33.16 -41.98
CA MET A 470 -21.11 33.65 -41.47
C MET A 470 -20.96 35.13 -41.13
N ASP A 471 -21.93 35.94 -41.56
CA ASP A 471 -22.14 37.30 -41.04
C ASP A 471 -23.35 37.28 -40.09
N THR A 472 -23.39 38.21 -39.13
CA THR A 472 -24.42 38.26 -38.09
C THR A 472 -25.00 39.66 -37.93
N SER A 473 -26.30 39.80 -38.18
CA SER A 473 -27.11 40.92 -37.66
C SER A 473 -28.55 40.45 -37.40
N PRO A 474 -29.25 41.05 -36.40
CA PRO A 474 -30.47 40.48 -35.85
C PRO A 474 -31.74 40.97 -36.55
N LEU A 475 -32.77 40.11 -36.61
CA LEU A 475 -34.14 40.51 -36.91
C LEU A 475 -35.12 39.98 -35.86
N SER A 476 -36.02 40.87 -35.44
CA SER A 476 -37.14 40.59 -34.54
C SER A 476 -38.26 39.83 -35.28
N PRO A 477 -39.13 39.06 -34.60
CA PRO A 477 -40.08 38.21 -35.30
C PRO A 477 -41.30 39.00 -35.79
N HIS A 478 -41.64 38.88 -37.08
CA HIS A 478 -43.01 38.68 -37.53
C HIS A 478 -43.03 38.11 -38.96
N GLU A 479 -44.06 37.32 -39.25
CA GLU A 479 -44.59 36.87 -40.55
C GLU A 479 -43.71 36.89 -41.81
N GLN A 480 -43.39 35.69 -42.30
CA GLN A 480 -43.49 35.39 -43.74
C GLN A 480 -44.15 34.02 -43.94
N LEU A 481 -45.32 34.01 -44.59
CA LEU A 481 -45.87 32.79 -45.18
C LEU A 481 -44.96 32.34 -46.33
N SER A 482 -44.46 31.11 -46.29
CA SER A 482 -43.84 30.50 -47.45
C SER A 482 -44.92 30.13 -48.48
N SER A 483 -45.12 31.03 -49.45
CA SER A 483 -45.97 30.79 -50.63
C SER A 483 -45.49 29.54 -51.38
N TRP A 484 -46.35 28.53 -51.48
CA TRP A 484 -46.10 27.38 -52.33
C TRP A 484 -46.40 27.77 -53.79
N PRO A 485 -45.57 27.38 -54.78
CA PRO A 485 -45.84 27.70 -56.17
C PRO A 485 -47.15 27.08 -56.64
N GLU A 486 -48.03 27.89 -57.21
CA GLU A 486 -49.21 27.41 -57.92
C GLU A 486 -48.82 27.03 -59.36
N THR A 487 -48.82 25.73 -59.64
CA THR A 487 -48.81 25.18 -61.01
C THR A 487 -49.84 24.06 -61.11
N GLU A 488 -50.36 23.86 -62.32
CA GLU A 488 -51.75 23.48 -62.53
C GLU A 488 -52.00 21.95 -62.58
N GLY A 489 -53.30 21.58 -62.70
CA GLY A 489 -53.72 20.33 -63.33
C GLY A 489 -54.03 19.15 -62.41
N ASN A 490 -53.19 18.82 -61.41
CA ASN A 490 -53.32 17.52 -60.71
C ASN A 490 -53.11 17.57 -59.18
N ASN A 491 -53.09 18.76 -58.58
CA ASN A 491 -52.46 18.96 -57.25
C ASN A 491 -53.44 19.07 -56.06
N THR A 492 -54.69 18.65 -56.19
CA THR A 492 -55.73 18.81 -55.15
C THR A 492 -55.65 17.76 -54.03
N LYS A 493 -55.34 16.49 -54.36
CA LYS A 493 -55.46 15.35 -53.42
C LYS A 493 -54.60 15.50 -52.16
N HIS A 494 -53.41 16.08 -52.24
CA HIS A 494 -52.54 16.21 -51.05
C HIS A 494 -53.08 17.23 -50.04
N ARG A 495 -53.86 18.25 -50.46
CA ARG A 495 -54.48 19.23 -49.56
C ARG A 495 -55.61 18.61 -48.73
N ASN A 496 -56.26 17.54 -49.23
CA ASN A 496 -57.37 16.87 -48.54
C ASN A 496 -56.96 16.17 -47.22
N PHE A 497 -55.66 16.05 -46.91
CA PHE A 497 -55.19 15.64 -45.57
C PHE A 497 -55.40 16.71 -44.47
N PHE A 498 -55.69 17.96 -44.85
CA PHE A 498 -55.87 19.09 -43.94
C PHE A 498 -57.33 19.58 -43.92
N TYR A 499 -57.71 20.35 -42.90
CA TYR A 499 -58.96 21.12 -42.97
C TYR A 499 -58.86 22.26 -44.00
N PRO A 500 -59.97 22.68 -44.62
CA PRO A 500 -60.00 23.85 -45.51
C PRO A 500 -59.36 25.07 -44.85
N ASN A 501 -58.52 25.79 -45.60
CA ASN A 501 -57.80 26.99 -45.15
C ASN A 501 -56.93 26.82 -43.88
N SER A 502 -56.52 25.59 -43.56
CA SER A 502 -55.72 25.28 -42.36
C SER A 502 -54.49 24.42 -42.68
N ILE A 503 -53.43 24.59 -41.87
CA ILE A 503 -52.25 23.70 -41.87
C ILE A 503 -52.42 22.50 -40.92
N THR A 504 -53.58 22.38 -40.26
CA THR A 504 -53.86 21.31 -39.31
C THR A 504 -54.46 20.09 -40.02
N LEU A 505 -53.88 18.91 -39.78
CA LEU A 505 -54.36 17.64 -40.32
C LEU A 505 -55.79 17.33 -39.85
N LYS A 506 -56.62 16.78 -40.75
CA LYS A 506 -57.92 16.19 -40.39
C LYS A 506 -57.73 15.12 -39.31
N ASN A 507 -58.55 15.17 -38.28
CA ASN A 507 -58.40 14.34 -37.08
C ASN A 507 -59.73 14.07 -36.40
N LYS A 508 -59.85 12.90 -35.76
CA LYS A 508 -61.09 12.40 -35.13
C LYS A 508 -61.57 13.21 -33.92
N TYR A 509 -60.80 14.23 -33.49
CA TYR A 509 -61.21 15.15 -32.43
C TYR A 509 -61.86 16.45 -32.97
N GLY A 510 -61.88 16.67 -34.29
CA GLY A 510 -62.33 17.92 -34.90
C GLY A 510 -61.41 19.13 -34.63
N ILE A 511 -60.21 18.93 -34.06
CA ILE A 511 -59.35 20.03 -33.61
C ILE A 511 -58.64 20.67 -34.80
N GLN A 512 -59.02 21.90 -35.16
CA GLN A 512 -58.40 22.67 -36.24
C GLN A 512 -57.18 23.52 -35.81
N ASN A 513 -56.91 23.65 -34.50
CA ASN A 513 -55.74 24.35 -33.98
C ASN A 513 -54.53 23.40 -33.86
N SER A 514 -53.40 23.75 -34.49
CA SER A 514 -52.22 22.89 -34.61
C SER A 514 -51.59 22.51 -33.27
N GLU A 515 -51.50 23.43 -32.32
CA GLU A 515 -50.88 23.17 -31.01
C GLU A 515 -51.79 22.31 -30.12
N LYS A 516 -53.10 22.59 -30.10
CA LYS A 516 -54.08 21.72 -29.41
C LYS A 516 -54.07 20.30 -29.98
N LEU A 517 -53.96 20.14 -31.30
CA LEU A 517 -53.84 18.81 -31.92
C LEU A 517 -52.54 18.11 -31.51
N LYS A 518 -51.40 18.81 -31.48
CA LYS A 518 -50.12 18.23 -31.02
C LYS A 518 -50.22 17.70 -29.59
N VAL A 519 -50.84 18.46 -28.67
CA VAL A 519 -51.02 18.06 -27.27
C VAL A 519 -51.92 16.82 -27.16
N GLN A 520 -53.10 16.83 -27.80
CA GLN A 520 -54.01 15.68 -27.74
C GLN A 520 -53.41 14.42 -28.39
N CYS A 521 -52.79 14.57 -29.58
CA CYS A 521 -52.11 13.48 -30.26
C CYS A 521 -50.94 12.92 -29.44
N ALA A 522 -50.16 13.77 -28.74
CA ALA A 522 -49.11 13.32 -27.84
C ALA A 522 -49.67 12.50 -26.67
N HIS A 523 -50.76 12.97 -26.05
CA HIS A 523 -51.42 12.29 -24.94
C HIS A 523 -51.94 10.88 -25.32
N ASP A 524 -52.66 10.74 -26.42
CA ASP A 524 -53.21 9.43 -26.83
C ASP A 524 -52.14 8.51 -27.43
N THR A 525 -51.17 9.03 -28.20
CA THR A 525 -50.06 8.18 -28.69
C THR A 525 -49.14 7.70 -27.55
N ALA A 526 -49.03 8.44 -26.45
CA ALA A 526 -48.32 7.96 -25.25
C ALA A 526 -49.05 6.78 -24.58
N LYS A 527 -50.39 6.80 -24.48
CA LYS A 527 -51.19 5.66 -24.00
C LYS A 527 -50.98 4.43 -24.89
N ALA A 528 -51.07 4.60 -26.20
CA ALA A 528 -50.87 3.52 -27.17
C ALA A 528 -49.45 2.92 -27.12
N LEU A 529 -48.42 3.74 -26.88
CA LEU A 529 -47.04 3.29 -26.72
C LEU A 529 -46.86 2.34 -25.51
N ILE A 530 -47.60 2.56 -24.41
CA ILE A 530 -47.59 1.69 -23.23
C ILE A 530 -48.19 0.32 -23.56
N HIS A 531 -49.24 0.26 -24.38
CA HIS A 531 -49.81 -1.01 -24.87
C HIS A 531 -48.80 -1.77 -25.73
N LEU A 532 -48.31 -1.13 -26.80
CA LEU A 532 -47.36 -1.73 -27.75
C LEU A 532 -46.09 -2.25 -27.09
N ARG A 533 -45.59 -1.60 -26.02
CA ARG A 533 -44.44 -2.11 -25.26
C ARG A 533 -44.73 -3.43 -24.53
N ARG A 534 -45.92 -3.57 -23.92
CA ARG A 534 -46.35 -4.78 -23.20
C ARG A 534 -46.73 -5.94 -24.14
N GLU A 535 -47.19 -5.61 -25.34
CA GLU A 535 -47.56 -6.56 -26.38
C GLU A 535 -46.35 -7.41 -26.83
N ALA A 536 -46.55 -8.72 -27.02
CA ALA A 536 -45.49 -9.58 -27.55
C ALA A 536 -45.22 -9.22 -29.03
N PRO A 537 -43.95 -9.15 -29.47
CA PRO A 537 -43.66 -8.97 -30.89
C PRO A 537 -44.14 -10.20 -31.70
N PRO A 538 -44.56 -10.03 -32.96
CA PRO A 538 -44.89 -11.16 -33.83
C PRO A 538 -43.64 -11.98 -34.15
N GLN A 539 -43.82 -13.26 -34.48
CA GLN A 539 -42.72 -14.19 -34.79
C GLN A 539 -41.85 -13.72 -35.96
N ASN A 540 -42.48 -13.06 -36.95
CA ASN A 540 -41.87 -12.41 -38.09
C ASN A 540 -42.26 -10.92 -38.09
N LEU A 541 -41.28 -10.03 -38.17
CA LEU A 541 -41.48 -8.59 -38.31
C LEU A 541 -41.52 -8.22 -39.78
N THR A 542 -42.48 -7.39 -40.18
CA THR A 542 -42.67 -6.94 -41.57
C THR A 542 -43.23 -5.52 -41.65
N SER A 543 -43.32 -4.98 -42.86
CA SER A 543 -43.99 -3.73 -43.22
C SER A 543 -45.47 -3.71 -42.82
N ALA A 544 -46.13 -4.88 -42.76
CA ALA A 544 -47.47 -5.02 -42.21
C ALA A 544 -47.47 -4.79 -40.68
N TYR A 545 -46.46 -5.25 -39.94
CA TYR A 545 -46.31 -4.91 -38.52
C TYR A 545 -45.94 -3.42 -38.31
N LEU A 546 -45.15 -2.83 -39.21
CA LEU A 546 -44.92 -1.37 -39.21
C LEU A 546 -46.23 -0.58 -39.40
N GLN A 547 -47.09 -1.01 -40.32
CA GLN A 547 -48.43 -0.45 -40.53
C GLN A 547 -49.33 -0.67 -39.31
N TYR A 548 -49.28 -1.84 -38.67
CA TYR A 548 -50.00 -2.12 -37.43
C TYR A 548 -49.56 -1.23 -36.26
N ILE A 549 -48.25 -1.02 -36.06
CA ILE A 549 -47.74 -0.07 -35.04
C ILE A 549 -48.29 1.33 -35.32
N HIS A 550 -48.27 1.78 -36.59
CA HIS A 550 -48.83 3.08 -36.95
C HIS A 550 -50.34 3.13 -36.68
N HIS A 551 -51.10 2.10 -37.04
CA HIS A 551 -52.51 1.99 -36.74
C HIS A 551 -52.76 2.11 -35.23
N THR A 552 -52.13 1.27 -34.41
CA THR A 552 -52.34 1.25 -32.96
C THR A 552 -51.92 2.55 -32.27
N LEU A 553 -50.87 3.23 -32.74
CA LEU A 553 -50.49 4.56 -32.26
C LEU A 553 -51.53 5.64 -32.61
N PHE A 554 -52.08 5.63 -33.83
CA PHE A 554 -52.81 6.78 -34.39
C PHE A 554 -54.32 6.58 -34.61
N LYS A 555 -54.88 5.39 -34.38
CA LYS A 555 -56.31 5.06 -34.65
C LYS A 555 -57.34 5.95 -33.97
N ASN A 556 -56.98 6.57 -32.84
CA ASN A 556 -57.79 7.54 -32.10
C ASN A 556 -57.61 8.99 -32.59
N THR A 557 -56.55 9.27 -33.36
CA THR A 557 -56.20 10.60 -33.87
C THR A 557 -56.59 10.78 -35.35
N PHE A 558 -56.28 9.79 -36.20
CA PHE A 558 -56.42 9.88 -37.66
C PHE A 558 -57.25 8.73 -38.22
N GLU A 559 -58.03 8.98 -39.26
CA GLU A 559 -58.76 7.93 -40.01
C GLU A 559 -57.79 7.04 -40.81
N TRP A 560 -56.84 7.64 -41.53
CA TRP A 560 -55.79 6.97 -42.32
C TRP A 560 -54.73 6.23 -41.47
N ALA A 561 -54.98 5.96 -40.19
CA ALA A 561 -54.04 5.33 -39.28
C ALA A 561 -53.68 3.90 -39.71
N GLY A 562 -52.50 3.74 -40.31
CA GLY A 562 -51.96 2.48 -40.83
C GLY A 562 -51.74 2.51 -42.35
N HIS A 563 -52.34 3.47 -43.06
CA HIS A 563 -52.24 3.59 -44.52
C HIS A 563 -50.96 4.32 -44.95
N THR A 564 -50.31 3.78 -45.98
CA THR A 564 -49.09 4.35 -46.58
C THR A 564 -49.43 5.48 -47.55
N ARG A 565 -48.61 6.54 -47.57
CA ARG A 565 -48.98 7.87 -48.12
C ARG A 565 -49.12 7.95 -49.64
N GLU A 566 -48.57 7.00 -50.38
CA GLU A 566 -48.76 6.87 -51.82
C GLU A 566 -50.17 6.42 -52.18
N LYS A 567 -50.81 5.60 -51.33
CA LYS A 567 -52.13 5.05 -51.59
C LYS A 567 -53.21 6.12 -51.39
N PRO A 568 -54.20 6.23 -52.30
CA PRO A 568 -55.40 7.01 -52.06
C PRO A 568 -56.14 6.53 -50.82
N PHE A 569 -56.46 7.46 -49.93
CA PHE A 569 -57.32 7.24 -48.77
C PHE A 569 -58.57 8.13 -48.87
N THR A 570 -59.74 7.54 -48.68
CA THR A 570 -61.03 8.27 -48.65
C THR A 570 -61.42 8.53 -47.20
N PHE A 571 -61.60 9.80 -46.85
CA PHE A 571 -62.08 10.25 -45.54
C PHE A 571 -63.59 10.01 -45.38
N GLU A 572 -64.08 10.03 -44.14
CA GLU A 572 -65.53 9.97 -43.84
C GLU A 572 -66.31 11.15 -44.45
N ASP A 573 -65.64 12.29 -44.73
CA ASP A 573 -66.20 13.44 -45.47
C ASP A 573 -66.22 13.28 -47.00
N GLY A 574 -65.90 12.08 -47.51
CA GLY A 574 -65.89 11.75 -48.94
C GLY A 574 -64.69 12.28 -49.73
N THR A 575 -63.82 13.09 -49.14
CA THR A 575 -62.62 13.58 -49.84
C THR A 575 -61.55 12.48 -49.93
N VAL A 576 -60.83 12.45 -51.07
CA VAL A 576 -59.75 11.48 -51.31
C VAL A 576 -58.38 12.17 -51.24
N ALA A 577 -57.46 11.63 -50.46
CA ALA A 577 -56.11 12.15 -50.30
C ALA A 577 -55.01 11.13 -50.61
N SER A 578 -53.91 11.61 -51.19
CA SER A 578 -52.62 10.90 -51.26
C SER A 578 -51.48 11.92 -51.32
N MET A 579 -50.27 11.50 -50.93
CA MET A 579 -49.05 12.29 -50.95
C MET A 579 -47.86 11.44 -51.45
N PRO A 580 -47.90 11.00 -52.73
CA PRO A 580 -46.87 10.14 -53.33
C PRO A 580 -45.47 10.75 -53.29
N ASN A 581 -45.37 12.08 -53.46
CA ASN A 581 -44.13 12.84 -53.34
C ASN A 581 -44.19 13.72 -52.09
N MET A 582 -43.12 13.73 -51.29
CA MET A 582 -43.00 14.54 -50.08
C MET A 582 -41.61 15.14 -49.99
N LYS A 583 -41.54 16.45 -49.72
CA LYS A 583 -40.31 17.18 -49.40
C LYS A 583 -40.49 17.89 -48.06
N LYS A 584 -39.47 17.89 -47.22
CA LYS A 584 -39.47 18.54 -45.90
C LYS A 584 -38.08 19.09 -45.58
N ASP A 585 -38.01 20.34 -45.13
CA ASP A 585 -36.77 20.98 -44.65
C ASP A 585 -35.59 20.85 -45.65
N GLY A 586 -35.89 20.82 -46.96
CA GLY A 586 -34.92 20.61 -48.05
C GLY A 586 -34.82 19.16 -48.55
N ILE A 587 -35.10 18.16 -47.71
CA ILE A 587 -34.99 16.72 -48.00
C ILE A 587 -36.17 16.23 -48.84
N SER A 588 -35.90 15.52 -49.93
CA SER A 588 -36.90 14.75 -50.69
C SER A 588 -36.93 13.30 -50.23
N PHE A 589 -38.11 12.77 -49.90
CA PHE A 589 -38.31 11.36 -49.56
C PHE A 589 -38.63 10.50 -50.79
N ALA A 590 -38.73 9.18 -50.60
CA ALA A 590 -39.13 8.23 -51.63
C ALA A 590 -40.42 8.64 -52.36
N SER A 591 -40.40 8.55 -53.69
CA SER A 591 -41.57 8.77 -54.56
C SER A 591 -42.52 7.56 -54.57
N GLU A 592 -43.69 7.73 -55.20
CA GLU A 592 -44.77 6.75 -55.33
C GLU A 592 -44.30 5.29 -55.50
N LYS A 593 -43.50 5.02 -56.54
CA LYS A 593 -43.03 3.66 -56.89
C LYS A 593 -41.89 3.15 -56.00
N GLN A 594 -41.26 4.04 -55.23
CA GLN A 594 -40.15 3.70 -54.34
C GLN A 594 -40.65 3.27 -52.94
N ILE A 595 -41.82 3.72 -52.48
CA ILE A 595 -42.34 3.33 -51.17
C ILE A 595 -42.66 1.84 -51.08
N PRO A 596 -43.45 1.22 -51.98
CA PRO A 596 -43.73 -0.23 -51.93
C PRO A 596 -42.45 -1.05 -52.05
N LYS A 597 -41.61 -0.76 -53.05
CA LYS A 597 -40.32 -1.44 -53.27
C LYS A 597 -39.38 -1.36 -52.06
N SER A 598 -39.39 -0.25 -51.34
CA SER A 598 -38.57 -0.10 -50.12
C SER A 598 -39.13 -0.86 -48.92
N LEU A 599 -40.44 -1.10 -48.86
CA LEU A 599 -41.08 -1.93 -47.83
C LEU A 599 -40.94 -3.43 -48.15
N GLU A 600 -41.05 -3.81 -49.44
CA GLU A 600 -40.70 -5.15 -49.93
C GLU A 600 -39.23 -5.49 -49.62
N ASN A 601 -38.31 -4.54 -49.80
CA ASN A 601 -36.90 -4.72 -49.46
C ASN A 601 -36.66 -4.88 -47.94
N LEU A 602 -37.40 -4.14 -47.11
CA LEU A 602 -37.38 -4.30 -45.65
C LEU A 602 -37.83 -5.72 -45.24
N ASP A 603 -38.92 -6.21 -45.84
CA ASP A 603 -39.49 -7.53 -45.57
C ASP A 603 -38.56 -8.65 -46.03
N LYS A 604 -37.93 -8.48 -47.21
CA LYS A 604 -36.90 -9.38 -47.72
C LYS A 604 -35.71 -9.47 -46.76
N ILE A 605 -35.14 -8.34 -46.33
CA ILE A 605 -34.01 -8.31 -45.39
C ILE A 605 -34.38 -8.99 -44.06
N LEU A 606 -35.57 -8.73 -43.52
CA LEU A 606 -36.03 -9.35 -42.27
C LEU A 606 -36.24 -10.87 -42.40
N ALA A 607 -36.71 -11.35 -43.54
CA ALA A 607 -36.81 -12.78 -43.81
C ALA A 607 -35.42 -13.44 -43.96
N GLU A 608 -34.55 -12.92 -44.83
CA GLU A 608 -33.22 -13.48 -45.12
C GLU A 608 -32.29 -13.45 -43.90
N THR A 609 -32.44 -12.48 -43.00
CA THR A 609 -31.64 -12.38 -41.76
C THR A 609 -32.30 -13.00 -40.53
N ASN A 610 -33.44 -13.68 -40.66
CA ASN A 610 -34.24 -14.21 -39.54
C ASN A 610 -34.49 -13.14 -38.45
N ASN A 611 -34.93 -11.94 -38.85
CA ASN A 611 -35.15 -10.79 -37.98
C ASN A 611 -33.90 -10.36 -37.18
N LEU A 612 -32.72 -10.44 -37.79
CA LEU A 612 -31.41 -10.15 -37.17
C LEU A 612 -31.04 -11.03 -35.96
N LYS A 613 -31.69 -12.17 -35.76
CA LYS A 613 -31.41 -13.09 -34.62
C LYS A 613 -30.02 -13.72 -34.71
N GLY A 614 -29.40 -13.90 -33.55
CA GLY A 614 -28.09 -14.56 -33.43
C GLY A 614 -26.88 -13.71 -33.86
N LEU A 615 -27.10 -12.48 -34.33
CA LEU A 615 -26.04 -11.52 -34.62
C LEU A 615 -25.44 -10.96 -33.31
N THR A 616 -24.14 -10.65 -33.35
CA THR A 616 -23.50 -9.84 -32.31
C THR A 616 -24.14 -8.45 -32.26
N ARG A 617 -24.02 -7.77 -31.11
CA ARG A 617 -24.58 -6.43 -30.91
C ARG A 617 -24.03 -5.42 -31.93
N GLU A 618 -22.76 -5.55 -32.28
CA GLU A 618 -22.05 -4.67 -33.22
C GLU A 618 -22.62 -4.84 -34.65
N THR A 619 -22.79 -6.07 -35.12
CA THR A 619 -23.40 -6.35 -36.43
C THR A 619 -24.89 -6.03 -36.45
N PHE A 620 -25.61 -6.27 -35.35
CA PHE A 620 -27.01 -5.83 -35.18
C PHE A 620 -27.13 -4.29 -35.28
N VAL A 621 -26.25 -3.55 -34.61
CA VAL A 621 -26.21 -2.07 -34.66
C VAL A 621 -25.96 -1.56 -36.08
N GLU A 622 -25.05 -2.19 -36.84
CA GLU A 622 -24.82 -1.81 -38.24
C GLU A 622 -26.05 -2.08 -39.11
N GLN A 623 -26.61 -3.30 -39.09
CA GLN A 623 -27.78 -3.64 -39.91
C GLN A 623 -29.01 -2.79 -39.54
N ALA A 624 -29.28 -2.60 -38.24
CA ALA A 624 -30.37 -1.75 -37.77
C ALA A 624 -30.18 -0.27 -38.15
N THR A 625 -28.93 0.20 -38.23
CA THR A 625 -28.61 1.55 -38.72
C THR A 625 -28.98 1.71 -40.19
N GLU A 626 -28.55 0.79 -41.06
CA GLU A 626 -28.87 0.85 -42.49
C GLU A 626 -30.38 0.76 -42.73
N MET A 627 -31.07 -0.14 -42.03
CA MET A 627 -32.52 -0.28 -42.09
C MET A 627 -33.25 1.00 -41.61
N MET A 628 -32.75 1.68 -40.57
CA MET A 628 -33.31 2.95 -40.11
C MET A 628 -33.06 4.09 -41.12
N ILE A 629 -31.89 4.12 -41.77
CA ILE A 629 -31.57 5.11 -42.81
C ILE A 629 -32.48 4.90 -44.03
N GLN A 630 -32.63 3.67 -44.50
CA GLN A 630 -33.58 3.32 -45.57
C GLN A 630 -35.00 3.75 -45.18
N LEU A 631 -35.49 3.34 -44.00
CA LEU A 631 -36.87 3.62 -43.58
C LEU A 631 -37.14 5.12 -43.32
N ASN A 632 -36.11 5.89 -42.97
CA ASN A 632 -36.16 7.36 -42.91
C ASN A 632 -36.32 8.00 -44.30
N TYR A 633 -35.66 7.44 -45.33
CA TYR A 633 -35.84 7.86 -46.72
C TYR A 633 -37.20 7.43 -47.29
N THR A 634 -37.68 6.23 -46.98
CA THR A 634 -39.01 5.73 -47.40
C THR A 634 -40.12 6.68 -46.93
N HIS A 635 -40.06 7.08 -45.64
CA HIS A 635 -41.03 7.97 -45.00
C HIS A 635 -42.50 7.55 -45.28
N PRO A 636 -42.89 6.28 -45.01
CA PRO A 636 -44.04 5.65 -45.66
C PRO A 636 -45.41 6.20 -45.24
N PHE A 637 -45.54 6.89 -44.11
CA PHE A 637 -46.81 7.45 -43.61
C PHE A 637 -46.90 8.96 -43.82
N ARG A 638 -48.12 9.53 -43.82
CA ARG A 638 -48.32 10.97 -44.00
C ARG A 638 -47.72 11.80 -42.86
N GLU A 639 -47.85 11.34 -41.62
CA GLU A 639 -47.27 11.92 -40.41
C GLU A 639 -47.05 10.74 -39.42
N GLY A 640 -46.28 10.94 -38.35
CA GLY A 640 -46.10 9.92 -37.30
C GLY A 640 -44.92 8.98 -37.49
N ASN A 641 -44.32 8.92 -38.69
CA ASN A 641 -43.19 8.04 -39.08
C ASN A 641 -42.19 7.76 -37.94
N GLY A 642 -41.59 8.81 -37.36
CA GLY A 642 -40.58 8.67 -36.29
C GLY A 642 -41.05 7.95 -35.02
N ARG A 643 -42.34 8.03 -34.66
CA ARG A 643 -42.90 7.28 -33.51
C ARG A 643 -43.05 5.81 -33.87
N THR A 644 -43.58 5.52 -35.05
CA THR A 644 -43.74 4.15 -35.57
C THR A 644 -42.39 3.45 -35.76
N GLN A 645 -41.43 4.10 -36.42
CA GLN A 645 -40.08 3.60 -36.66
C GLN A 645 -39.38 3.20 -35.36
N ARG A 646 -39.34 4.09 -34.36
CA ARG A 646 -38.69 3.77 -33.07
C ARG A 646 -39.32 2.57 -32.38
N MET A 647 -40.65 2.47 -32.33
CA MET A 647 -41.33 1.31 -31.74
C MET A 647 -41.07 0.02 -32.53
N PHE A 648 -40.99 0.09 -33.86
CA PHE A 648 -40.59 -1.05 -34.69
C PHE A 648 -39.16 -1.52 -34.38
N PHE A 649 -38.22 -0.59 -34.21
CA PHE A 649 -36.85 -0.94 -33.82
C PHE A 649 -36.73 -1.41 -32.36
N GLU A 650 -37.49 -0.85 -31.40
CA GLU A 650 -37.61 -1.41 -30.04
C GLU A 650 -38.04 -2.88 -30.08
N LYS A 651 -39.00 -3.23 -30.95
CA LYS A 651 -39.46 -4.62 -31.15
C LYS A 651 -38.47 -5.48 -31.92
N LEU A 652 -37.76 -4.94 -32.91
CA LEU A 652 -36.70 -5.65 -33.63
C LEU A 652 -35.53 -6.02 -32.72
N GLY A 653 -35.12 -5.12 -31.81
CA GLY A 653 -34.18 -5.44 -30.74
C GLY A 653 -34.69 -6.59 -29.88
N GLN A 654 -35.91 -6.47 -29.34
CA GLN A 654 -36.54 -7.50 -28.51
C GLN A 654 -36.58 -8.88 -29.19
N VAL A 655 -36.83 -8.94 -30.51
CA VAL A 655 -36.85 -10.17 -31.30
C VAL A 655 -35.46 -10.72 -31.61
N ALA A 656 -34.46 -9.86 -31.81
CA ALA A 656 -33.08 -10.24 -32.11
C ALA A 656 -32.25 -10.63 -30.86
N GLY A 657 -32.73 -10.30 -29.65
CA GLY A 657 -32.03 -10.50 -28.38
C GLY A 657 -31.27 -9.28 -27.86
N HIS A 658 -31.49 -8.11 -28.45
CA HIS A 658 -30.80 -6.85 -28.14
C HIS A 658 -31.75 -5.82 -27.48
N THR A 659 -31.20 -4.86 -26.76
CA THR A 659 -31.98 -3.71 -26.23
C THR A 659 -31.80 -2.50 -27.15
N LEU A 660 -32.83 -1.65 -27.27
CA LEU A 660 -32.76 -0.33 -27.89
C LEU A 660 -33.63 0.68 -27.11
N ASP A 661 -33.05 1.48 -26.21
CA ASP A 661 -33.80 2.49 -25.44
C ASP A 661 -33.73 3.89 -26.08
N PHE A 662 -34.64 4.16 -27.03
CA PHE A 662 -34.75 5.49 -27.64
C PHE A 662 -35.20 6.61 -26.69
N SER A 663 -35.62 6.33 -25.44
CA SER A 663 -35.96 7.39 -24.47
C SER A 663 -34.73 8.18 -24.00
N LEU A 664 -33.53 7.65 -24.25
CA LEU A 664 -32.23 8.25 -23.93
C LEU A 664 -31.71 9.20 -25.02
N ILE A 665 -32.44 9.37 -26.13
CA ILE A 665 -32.01 10.19 -27.27
C ILE A 665 -32.80 11.50 -27.35
N THR A 666 -32.10 12.62 -27.34
CA THR A 666 -32.71 13.95 -27.50
C THR A 666 -33.26 14.16 -28.92
N LYS A 667 -34.34 14.95 -29.02
CA LYS A 667 -34.91 15.40 -30.30
C LYS A 667 -33.86 16.04 -31.22
N LYS A 668 -32.95 16.86 -30.67
CA LYS A 668 -31.85 17.46 -31.43
C LYS A 668 -30.89 16.42 -32.01
N ARG A 669 -30.51 15.38 -31.26
CA ARG A 669 -29.62 14.30 -31.74
C ARG A 669 -30.28 13.46 -32.83
N MET A 670 -31.51 13.02 -32.62
CA MET A 670 -32.26 12.23 -33.62
C MET A 670 -32.38 12.99 -34.94
N ASN A 671 -32.76 14.27 -34.88
CA ASN A 671 -32.85 15.10 -36.08
C ASN A 671 -31.50 15.25 -36.82
N LEU A 672 -30.41 15.54 -36.10
CA LEU A 672 -29.09 15.68 -36.70
C LEU A 672 -28.61 14.36 -37.36
N ALA A 673 -28.82 13.22 -36.71
CA ALA A 673 -28.45 11.91 -37.25
C ALA A 673 -29.21 11.61 -38.56
N SER A 674 -30.53 11.79 -38.58
CA SER A 674 -31.35 11.57 -39.79
C SER A 674 -30.99 12.54 -40.93
N ILE A 675 -30.71 13.81 -40.63
CA ILE A 675 -30.31 14.79 -41.64
C ILE A 675 -28.95 14.42 -42.25
N ALA A 676 -27.96 14.08 -41.41
CA ALA A 676 -26.62 13.70 -41.86
C ALA A 676 -26.62 12.47 -42.78
N SER A 677 -27.41 11.44 -42.43
CA SER A 677 -27.53 10.23 -43.23
C SER A 677 -28.21 10.47 -44.58
N LEU A 678 -29.18 11.39 -44.65
CA LEU A 678 -29.96 11.64 -45.88
C LEU A 678 -29.32 12.67 -46.82
N HIS A 679 -28.53 13.64 -46.32
CA HIS A 679 -27.86 14.65 -47.15
C HIS A 679 -26.42 14.32 -47.53
N HIS A 680 -25.67 13.63 -46.65
CA HIS A 680 -24.23 13.44 -46.81
C HIS A 680 -23.83 11.95 -46.91
N ASN A 681 -24.82 11.05 -46.95
CA ASN A 681 -24.64 9.61 -46.83
C ASN A 681 -23.81 9.18 -45.60
N ASN A 682 -23.72 10.05 -44.57
CA ASN A 682 -22.92 9.80 -43.38
C ASN A 682 -23.79 9.03 -42.35
N LYS A 683 -23.48 7.74 -42.18
CA LYS A 683 -24.15 6.87 -41.20
C LYS A 683 -23.58 6.96 -39.78
N GLU A 684 -22.42 7.57 -39.57
CA GLU A 684 -21.66 7.52 -38.30
C GLU A 684 -22.46 8.03 -37.10
N MET A 685 -23.16 9.15 -37.24
CA MET A 685 -23.97 9.71 -36.15
C MET A 685 -25.20 8.85 -35.82
N MET A 686 -25.76 8.15 -36.81
CA MET A 686 -26.86 7.19 -36.61
C MET A 686 -26.33 5.88 -36.00
N GLN A 687 -25.20 5.37 -36.48
CA GLN A 687 -24.55 4.18 -35.92
C GLN A 687 -24.15 4.39 -34.46
N HIS A 688 -23.62 5.57 -34.12
CA HIS A 688 -23.33 5.94 -32.73
C HIS A 688 -24.60 6.16 -31.89
N LEU A 689 -25.74 6.53 -32.49
CA LEU A 689 -27.04 6.60 -31.82
C LEU A 689 -27.53 5.19 -31.44
N PHE A 690 -27.45 4.23 -32.36
CA PHE A 690 -27.78 2.83 -32.08
C PHE A 690 -26.80 2.16 -31.10
N ASP A 691 -25.51 2.45 -31.18
CA ASP A 691 -24.51 1.97 -30.23
C ASP A 691 -24.79 2.45 -28.79
N ASP A 692 -25.11 3.74 -28.62
CA ASP A 692 -25.43 4.35 -27.32
C ASP A 692 -26.64 3.74 -26.61
N ILE A 693 -27.67 3.32 -27.36
CA ILE A 693 -28.93 2.79 -26.79
C ILE A 693 -29.00 1.26 -26.78
N SER A 694 -27.98 0.56 -27.30
CA SER A 694 -27.86 -0.90 -27.29
C SER A 694 -26.76 -1.41 -26.35
N ASN A 695 -25.69 -0.65 -26.15
CA ASN A 695 -24.64 -1.00 -25.20
C ASN A 695 -25.17 -0.79 -23.76
N PRO A 696 -25.18 -1.82 -22.88
CA PRO A 696 -25.71 -1.69 -21.52
C PRO A 696 -24.98 -0.67 -20.63
N GLU A 697 -23.66 -0.51 -20.77
CA GLU A 697 -22.91 0.50 -20.01
C GLU A 697 -23.29 1.92 -20.46
N LYS A 698 -23.37 2.14 -21.77
CA LYS A 698 -23.73 3.45 -22.35
C LYS A 698 -25.18 3.82 -22.03
N THR A 699 -26.08 2.86 -22.15
CA THR A 699 -27.49 2.96 -21.75
C THR A 699 -27.61 3.35 -20.27
N LEU A 700 -26.82 2.75 -19.37
CA LEU A 700 -26.82 3.09 -17.96
C LEU A 700 -26.36 4.52 -17.68
N ILE A 701 -25.21 4.96 -18.24
CA ILE A 701 -24.70 6.31 -17.98
C ILE A 701 -25.57 7.41 -18.60
N LEU A 702 -26.20 7.14 -19.75
CA LEU A 702 -27.20 8.04 -20.35
C LEU A 702 -28.47 8.09 -19.51
N LYS A 703 -28.94 6.97 -18.95
CA LYS A 703 -30.11 6.95 -18.07
C LYS A 703 -29.85 7.68 -16.75
N GLU A 704 -28.71 7.42 -16.10
CA GLU A 704 -28.24 8.15 -14.91
C GLU A 704 -28.24 9.66 -15.16
N PHE A 705 -27.71 10.10 -16.31
CA PHE A 705 -27.76 11.50 -16.70
C PHE A 705 -29.20 12.02 -16.92
N MET A 706 -30.01 11.32 -17.73
CA MET A 706 -31.36 11.77 -18.08
C MET A 706 -32.30 11.86 -16.87
N ASP A 707 -32.23 10.93 -15.93
CA ASP A 707 -33.07 10.93 -14.73
C ASP A 707 -32.67 12.04 -13.75
N ASN A 708 -31.37 12.36 -13.64
CA ASN A 708 -30.91 13.55 -12.92
C ASN A 708 -31.42 14.85 -13.59
N MET A 709 -31.35 14.97 -14.91
CA MET A 709 -31.79 16.20 -15.61
C MET A 709 -33.31 16.43 -15.54
N LYS A 710 -34.13 15.36 -15.53
CA LYS A 710 -35.58 15.43 -15.25
C LYS A 710 -35.82 16.02 -13.86
N THR A 711 -35.07 15.57 -12.86
CA THR A 711 -35.18 16.01 -11.46
C THR A 711 -34.84 17.50 -11.29
N ILE A 712 -33.99 18.06 -12.16
CA ILE A 712 -33.61 19.49 -12.19
C ILE A 712 -34.63 20.35 -12.99
N GLY A 713 -35.64 19.74 -13.62
CA GLY A 713 -36.72 20.45 -14.33
C GLY A 713 -36.31 21.05 -15.69
N LEU A 714 -35.17 20.65 -16.25
CA LEU A 714 -34.64 21.24 -17.49
C LEU A 714 -35.26 20.63 -18.76
N GLU A 715 -36.49 21.02 -19.11
CA GLU A 715 -37.15 20.60 -20.37
C GLU A 715 -36.30 20.91 -21.63
N SER A 716 -35.41 21.91 -21.52
CA SER A 716 -34.50 22.35 -22.58
C SER A 716 -33.51 21.27 -23.07
N ILE A 717 -33.26 20.18 -22.31
CA ILE A 717 -32.32 19.12 -22.71
C ILE A 717 -32.67 18.48 -24.05
N ASN A 718 -33.97 18.41 -24.41
CA ASN A 718 -34.41 17.87 -25.70
C ASN A 718 -33.84 18.61 -26.91
N HIS A 719 -33.42 19.87 -26.72
CA HIS A 719 -32.85 20.73 -27.75
C HIS A 719 -31.30 20.75 -27.74
N ARG A 720 -30.65 20.06 -26.79
CA ARG A 720 -29.19 19.87 -26.72
C ARG A 720 -28.75 18.60 -27.46
N LEU A 721 -27.54 18.61 -28.01
CA LEU A 721 -26.88 17.40 -28.50
C LEU A 721 -26.23 16.70 -27.31
N ILE A 722 -26.65 15.46 -27.03
CA ILE A 722 -26.20 14.67 -25.88
C ILE A 722 -25.85 13.25 -26.36
N MET A 723 -24.63 12.81 -26.07
CA MET A 723 -24.07 11.54 -26.54
C MET A 723 -23.01 11.03 -25.58
N THR A 724 -22.76 9.71 -25.55
CA THR A 724 -21.58 9.24 -24.80
C THR A 724 -20.29 9.57 -25.54
N ALA A 725 -19.16 9.44 -24.86
CA ALA A 725 -17.86 9.44 -25.50
C ALA A 725 -17.69 8.20 -26.42
N GLN A 726 -17.01 8.38 -27.55
CA GLN A 726 -16.60 7.30 -28.46
C GLN A 726 -15.24 6.73 -28.06
N GLU A 727 -15.08 5.41 -28.13
CA GLU A 727 -13.84 4.73 -27.76
C GLU A 727 -12.62 5.23 -28.56
N GLY A 728 -11.56 5.62 -27.86
CA GLY A 728 -10.35 6.17 -28.43
C GLY A 728 -10.43 7.64 -28.88
N GLN A 729 -11.60 8.29 -28.79
CA GLN A 729 -11.73 9.72 -29.07
C GLN A 729 -11.38 10.56 -27.84
N THR A 730 -10.78 11.72 -28.09
CA THR A 730 -10.38 12.70 -27.06
C THR A 730 -11.30 13.91 -27.09
N TYR A 731 -11.87 14.25 -25.95
CA TYR A 731 -12.79 15.38 -25.78
C TYR A 731 -12.20 16.40 -24.82
N THR A 732 -12.27 17.68 -25.20
CA THR A 732 -11.82 18.81 -24.39
C THR A 732 -12.97 19.79 -24.23
N GLY A 733 -13.19 20.29 -23.00
CA GLY A 733 -14.29 21.18 -22.67
C GLY A 733 -14.35 21.51 -21.18
N PHE A 734 -15.52 21.88 -20.70
CA PHE A 734 -15.74 22.21 -19.28
C PHE A 734 -16.52 21.11 -18.57
N TYR A 735 -16.00 20.62 -17.44
CA TYR A 735 -16.68 19.63 -16.61
C TYR A 735 -17.92 20.26 -15.96
N ARG A 736 -19.08 19.64 -16.15
CA ARG A 736 -20.38 20.14 -15.66
C ARG A 736 -20.92 19.37 -14.45
N GLY A 737 -20.16 18.42 -13.91
CA GLY A 737 -20.55 17.59 -12.77
C GLY A 737 -20.56 16.09 -13.11
N SER A 738 -20.88 15.26 -12.13
CA SER A 738 -20.90 13.81 -12.28
C SER A 738 -21.85 13.11 -11.31
N GLY A 739 -22.42 11.98 -11.74
CA GLY A 739 -23.28 11.10 -10.94
C GLY A 739 -22.51 9.90 -10.38
N PRO A 740 -23.20 8.85 -9.87
CA PRO A 740 -22.57 7.63 -9.38
C PRO A 740 -21.60 6.93 -10.35
N ASN A 741 -21.86 6.96 -11.66
CA ASN A 741 -21.04 6.27 -12.67
C ASN A 741 -20.62 7.16 -13.86
N ALA A 742 -21.40 8.18 -14.19
CA ALA A 742 -21.20 9.05 -15.33
C ALA A 742 -20.57 10.40 -14.95
N PHE A 743 -19.96 11.10 -15.91
CA PHE A 743 -19.68 12.53 -15.82
C PHE A 743 -20.08 13.27 -17.11
N MET A 744 -20.39 14.56 -17.00
CA MET A 744 -20.72 15.39 -18.15
C MET A 744 -19.60 16.39 -18.46
N LEU A 745 -19.15 16.39 -19.71
CA LEU A 745 -18.29 17.41 -20.31
C LEU A 745 -19.12 18.24 -21.30
N ASP A 746 -19.04 19.57 -21.18
CA ASP A 746 -19.54 20.51 -22.19
C ASP A 746 -18.41 20.84 -23.17
N ALA A 747 -18.42 20.14 -24.31
CA ALA A 747 -17.51 20.34 -25.42
C ALA A 747 -18.19 21.23 -26.47
N ASN A 748 -17.94 22.54 -26.40
CA ASN A 748 -18.47 23.56 -27.31
C ASN A 748 -20.01 23.49 -27.50
N GLY A 749 -20.77 23.31 -26.42
CA GLY A 749 -22.24 23.22 -26.43
C GLY A 749 -22.82 21.83 -26.72
N THR A 750 -21.95 20.84 -27.01
CA THR A 750 -22.31 19.42 -27.04
C THR A 750 -22.01 18.78 -25.69
N PHE A 751 -22.98 18.07 -25.12
CA PHE A 751 -22.80 17.39 -23.84
C PHE A 751 -22.33 15.94 -24.08
N ILE A 752 -21.05 15.71 -23.76
CA ILE A 752 -20.41 14.39 -23.84
C ILE A 752 -20.54 13.73 -22.47
N ILE A 753 -21.17 12.56 -22.44
CA ILE A 753 -21.32 11.74 -21.24
C ILE A 753 -20.20 10.69 -21.21
N GLY A 754 -19.19 10.92 -20.37
CA GLY A 754 -18.09 9.98 -20.15
C GLY A 754 -18.39 9.03 -18.99
N ASN A 755 -17.81 7.83 -19.01
CA ASN A 755 -17.85 6.93 -17.87
C ASN A 755 -16.72 7.31 -16.88
N LYS A 756 -16.97 7.30 -15.58
CA LYS A 756 -15.92 7.61 -14.58
C LYS A 756 -14.69 6.70 -14.70
N LYS A 757 -14.81 5.49 -15.26
CA LYS A 757 -13.64 4.62 -15.53
C LYS A 757 -12.63 5.19 -16.54
N ASP A 758 -13.04 6.17 -17.35
CA ASP A 758 -12.17 6.89 -18.31
C ASP A 758 -11.39 8.06 -17.66
N LEU A 759 -11.64 8.35 -16.38
CA LEU A 759 -10.92 9.38 -15.61
C LEU A 759 -9.96 8.74 -14.62
N THR A 760 -8.85 9.43 -14.33
CA THR A 760 -7.95 9.01 -13.24
C THR A 760 -8.63 9.19 -11.87
N PRO A 761 -8.28 8.38 -10.86
CA PRO A 761 -8.76 8.55 -9.48
C PRO A 761 -8.59 9.96 -8.94
N LYS A 762 -7.47 10.61 -9.28
CA LYS A 762 -7.19 12.00 -8.93
C LYS A 762 -8.25 12.95 -9.52
N GLN A 763 -8.52 12.87 -10.84
CA GLN A 763 -9.55 13.70 -11.49
C GLN A 763 -10.92 13.51 -10.83
N ILE A 764 -11.33 12.26 -10.57
CA ILE A 764 -12.63 11.93 -9.94
C ILE A 764 -12.76 12.56 -8.54
N LYS A 765 -11.64 12.67 -7.79
CA LYS A 765 -11.61 13.25 -6.45
C LYS A 765 -11.48 14.78 -6.43
N THR A 766 -10.89 15.40 -7.46
CA THR A 766 -10.57 16.85 -7.44
C THR A 766 -11.42 17.73 -8.35
N LEU A 767 -12.06 17.18 -9.39
CA LEU A 767 -12.81 17.97 -10.38
C LEU A 767 -14.02 18.70 -9.79
N LYS A 768 -14.10 20.00 -10.06
CA LYS A 768 -15.20 20.90 -9.70
C LYS A 768 -15.94 21.38 -10.94
N ILE A 769 -17.22 21.71 -10.77
CA ILE A 769 -18.06 22.24 -11.86
C ILE A 769 -17.45 23.54 -12.38
N GLY A 770 -17.14 23.59 -13.68
CA GLY A 770 -16.44 24.70 -14.33
C GLY A 770 -14.96 24.42 -14.63
N ASP A 771 -14.35 23.38 -14.07
CA ASP A 771 -12.97 23.01 -14.40
C ASP A 771 -12.82 22.64 -15.88
N ALA A 772 -11.73 23.09 -16.51
CA ALA A 772 -11.35 22.64 -17.84
C ALA A 772 -10.85 21.18 -17.77
N LEU A 773 -11.40 20.32 -18.63
CA LEU A 773 -11.10 18.90 -18.66
C LEU A 773 -10.85 18.45 -20.10
N SER A 774 -9.74 17.73 -20.29
CA SER A 774 -9.48 16.92 -21.49
C SER A 774 -9.36 15.46 -21.06
N PHE A 775 -10.03 14.56 -21.76
CA PHE A 775 -9.97 13.12 -21.52
C PHE A 775 -10.12 12.33 -22.83
N THR A 776 -9.58 11.11 -22.84
CA THR A 776 -9.77 10.14 -23.92
C THR A 776 -10.57 8.97 -23.38
N ALA A 777 -11.70 8.62 -24.00
CA ALA A 777 -12.42 7.40 -23.60
C ALA A 777 -11.59 6.18 -23.99
N ALA A 778 -11.32 5.26 -23.07
CA ALA A 778 -10.40 4.17 -23.35
C ALA A 778 -11.07 3.06 -24.17
N ARG A 779 -10.29 2.41 -25.05
CA ARG A 779 -10.79 1.29 -25.87
C ARG A 779 -11.04 0.05 -24.99
N ALA A 780 -12.11 -0.70 -25.23
CA ALA A 780 -12.54 -1.81 -24.38
C ALA A 780 -11.43 -2.82 -24.05
N LYS A 781 -10.58 -3.16 -25.04
CA LYS A 781 -9.42 -4.07 -24.88
C LYS A 781 -8.35 -3.58 -23.90
N GLN A 782 -8.29 -2.29 -23.56
CA GLN A 782 -7.35 -1.75 -22.57
C GLN A 782 -7.91 -1.71 -21.14
N GLN A 783 -9.23 -1.87 -20.97
CA GLN A 783 -9.89 -1.76 -19.65
C GLN A 783 -9.97 -3.10 -18.89
N GLN A 784 -9.86 -4.24 -19.58
CA GLN A 784 -10.01 -5.58 -18.97
C GLN A 784 -8.81 -6.04 -18.12
N GLU A 785 -7.71 -5.28 -18.05
CA GLU A 785 -6.53 -5.67 -17.27
C GLU A 785 -6.48 -5.15 -15.82
N VAL A 786 -7.30 -4.16 -15.43
CA VAL A 786 -7.14 -3.45 -14.14
C VAL A 786 -8.43 -3.43 -13.31
N LEU A 787 -8.33 -3.95 -12.09
CA LEU A 787 -9.40 -3.95 -11.08
C LEU A 787 -9.34 -2.67 -10.22
N ILE A 788 -8.15 -2.32 -9.73
CA ILE A 788 -7.91 -1.08 -8.96
C ILE A 788 -6.74 -0.32 -9.59
N PRO A 789 -6.96 0.90 -10.14
CA PRO A 789 -5.89 1.69 -10.75
C PRO A 789 -4.90 2.26 -9.72
N ALA A 790 -3.67 2.52 -10.18
CA ALA A 790 -2.68 3.27 -9.44
C ALA A 790 -3.01 4.78 -9.43
N GLU A 791 -2.64 5.48 -8.36
CA GLU A 791 -2.88 6.89 -8.15
C GLU A 791 -1.64 7.57 -7.55
N LYS A 792 -1.03 8.49 -8.29
CA LYS A 792 0.11 9.29 -7.80
C LYS A 792 -0.39 10.43 -6.90
N ILE A 793 -0.30 10.21 -5.60
CA ILE A 793 -0.57 11.21 -4.57
C ILE A 793 0.64 12.17 -4.47
N ALA A 794 0.39 13.48 -4.55
CA ALA A 794 1.44 14.50 -4.50
C ALA A 794 2.14 14.54 -3.12
N PRO A 795 3.41 15.02 -3.03
CA PRO A 795 4.02 15.36 -1.74
C PRO A 795 3.21 16.43 -1.01
N LEU A 796 3.21 16.42 0.32
CA LEU A 796 2.66 17.53 1.11
C LEU A 796 3.54 18.77 0.98
N THR A 797 2.93 19.94 0.89
CA THR A 797 3.63 21.23 1.05
C THR A 797 3.93 21.50 2.51
N ASN A 798 4.93 22.35 2.79
CA ASN A 798 5.29 22.76 4.15
C ASN A 798 4.07 23.34 4.91
N ASN A 799 3.20 24.10 4.24
CA ASN A 799 1.99 24.64 4.84
C ASN A 799 1.01 23.55 5.27
N GLU A 800 0.77 22.52 4.43
CA GLU A 800 -0.09 21.39 4.79
C GLU A 800 0.49 20.56 5.95
N ILE A 801 1.83 20.43 6.02
CA ILE A 801 2.51 19.79 7.14
C ILE A 801 2.29 20.60 8.42
N THR A 802 2.57 21.92 8.39
CA THR A 802 2.39 22.82 9.54
C THR A 802 0.95 22.81 10.06
N GLU A 803 -0.06 22.92 9.20
CA GLU A 803 -1.47 22.92 9.63
C GLU A 803 -1.93 21.55 10.17
N LYS A 804 -1.47 20.44 9.60
CA LYS A 804 -1.70 19.09 10.18
C LYS A 804 -1.08 18.97 11.58
N ILE A 805 0.13 19.49 11.80
CA ILE A 805 0.77 19.48 13.12
C ILE A 805 -0.02 20.37 14.09
N LYS A 806 -0.42 21.58 13.69
CA LYS A 806 -1.27 22.49 14.51
C LYS A 806 -2.64 21.88 14.87
N SER A 807 -3.23 21.06 13.99
CA SER A 807 -4.48 20.34 14.29
C SER A 807 -4.32 19.17 15.27
N THR A 808 -3.10 18.75 15.60
CA THR A 808 -2.85 17.58 16.44
C THR A 808 -3.08 17.90 17.93
N ALA A 809 -3.92 17.11 18.60
CA ALA A 809 -4.35 17.38 19.98
C ALA A 809 -3.21 17.55 20.98
N SER A 810 -2.16 16.73 20.91
CA SER A 810 -0.98 16.82 21.80
C SER A 810 -0.16 18.10 21.57
N ILE A 811 -0.12 18.63 20.34
CA ILE A 811 0.51 19.92 20.03
C ILE A 811 -0.31 21.07 20.64
N GLN A 812 -1.64 20.99 20.58
CA GLN A 812 -2.54 21.98 21.19
C GLN A 812 -2.47 21.94 22.72
N GLU A 813 -2.33 20.76 23.32
CA GLU A 813 -2.12 20.58 24.76
C GLU A 813 -0.79 21.22 25.22
N ARG A 814 0.33 20.91 24.55
CA ARG A 814 1.63 21.54 24.85
C ARG A 814 1.65 23.05 24.58
N ARG A 815 0.88 23.54 23.60
CA ARG A 815 0.68 24.98 23.40
C ARG A 815 -0.04 25.62 24.60
N LYS A 816 -1.08 25.00 25.14
CA LYS A 816 -1.78 25.45 26.36
C LYS A 816 -0.89 25.41 27.60
N GLU A 817 -0.01 24.42 27.73
CA GLU A 817 0.99 24.34 28.80
C GLU A 817 1.95 25.55 28.74
N ILE A 818 2.53 25.83 27.56
CA ILE A 818 3.40 27.00 27.34
C ILE A 818 2.65 28.32 27.62
N GLU A 819 1.42 28.49 27.12
CA GLU A 819 0.62 29.69 27.37
C GLU A 819 0.32 29.90 28.86
N THR A 820 0.07 28.81 29.61
CA THR A 820 -0.18 28.85 31.05
C THR A 820 1.08 29.28 31.83
N LEU A 821 2.22 28.70 31.48
CA LEU A 821 3.52 29.08 32.07
C LEU A 821 3.91 30.52 31.69
N CYS A 822 3.64 30.97 30.46
CA CYS A 822 3.83 32.36 30.06
C CYS A 822 2.97 33.34 30.87
N LYS A 823 1.70 32.99 31.15
CA LYS A 823 0.83 33.79 32.03
C LYS A 823 1.40 33.90 33.44
N ILE A 824 1.96 32.82 33.99
CA ILE A 824 2.60 32.81 35.30
C ILE A 824 3.85 33.71 35.31
N ILE A 825 4.74 33.53 34.33
CA ILE A 825 6.09 34.09 34.34
C ILE A 825 6.10 35.57 33.94
N TYR A 826 5.26 35.98 32.98
CA TYR A 826 5.27 37.32 32.36
C TYR A 826 3.92 38.06 32.42
N GLY A 827 2.90 37.49 33.06
CA GLY A 827 1.52 38.02 33.08
C GLY A 827 0.75 37.86 31.75
N ASN A 828 1.46 37.74 30.62
CA ASN A 828 0.88 37.61 29.27
C ASN A 828 1.02 36.17 28.74
N ARG A 829 -0.11 35.48 28.54
CA ARG A 829 -0.16 34.11 28.01
C ARG A 829 0.33 34.00 26.55
N HIS A 830 0.24 35.07 25.76
CA HIS A 830 0.54 35.08 24.33
C HIS A 830 1.95 35.59 24.00
N ILE A 831 2.79 35.90 25.00
CA ILE A 831 4.09 36.56 24.82
C ILE A 831 5.08 35.78 23.93
N LEU A 832 4.93 34.46 23.79
CA LEU A 832 5.74 33.62 22.91
C LEU A 832 5.04 33.23 21.59
N GLN A 833 3.83 33.72 21.32
CA GLN A 833 3.01 33.24 20.20
C GLN A 833 3.70 33.41 18.84
N GLU A 834 4.27 34.59 18.57
CA GLU A 834 4.99 34.84 17.31
C GLU A 834 6.23 33.95 17.18
N ARG A 835 7.00 33.76 18.26
CA ARG A 835 8.15 32.84 18.27
C ARG A 835 7.73 31.38 18.06
N ILE A 836 6.58 30.95 18.54
CA ILE A 836 6.06 29.59 18.27
C ILE A 836 5.78 29.41 16.77
N GLU A 837 5.20 30.40 16.08
CA GLU A 837 4.97 30.33 14.64
C GLU A 837 6.28 30.47 13.82
N ILE A 838 7.32 31.13 14.36
CA ILE A 838 8.69 31.10 13.80
C ILE A 838 9.31 29.70 13.96
N ILE A 839 9.14 29.06 15.12
CA ILE A 839 9.61 27.69 15.41
C ILE A 839 8.99 26.65 14.46
N HIS A 840 7.76 26.87 13.96
CA HIS A 840 7.16 26.02 12.93
C HIS A 840 7.86 26.11 11.57
N LYS A 841 8.54 27.22 11.29
CA LYS A 841 9.32 27.45 10.05
C LYS A 841 10.78 27.03 10.20
N ASN A 842 11.37 27.24 11.39
CA ASN A 842 12.71 26.78 11.74
C ASN A 842 12.72 26.15 13.15
N PRO A 843 12.62 24.81 13.26
CA PRO A 843 12.65 24.11 14.55
C PRO A 843 13.97 24.16 15.34
N SER A 844 14.99 24.90 14.87
CA SER A 844 16.24 25.17 15.62
C SER A 844 16.19 26.46 16.46
N GLU A 845 15.34 27.44 16.09
CA GLU A 845 15.06 28.67 16.88
C GLU A 845 14.54 28.35 18.29
N ALA A 846 14.00 27.15 18.45
CA ALA A 846 13.31 26.71 19.63
C ALA A 846 14.27 26.34 20.77
N GLU A 847 15.43 25.77 20.42
CA GLU A 847 16.53 25.51 21.35
C GLU A 847 17.19 26.84 21.77
N GLN A 848 17.30 27.81 20.85
CA GLN A 848 17.71 29.19 21.17
C GLN A 848 16.71 29.90 22.08
N LEU A 849 15.40 29.74 21.87
CA LEU A 849 14.37 30.29 22.74
C LEU A 849 14.42 29.69 24.15
N ALA A 850 14.54 28.36 24.27
CA ALA A 850 14.67 27.69 25.56
C ALA A 850 15.93 28.18 26.31
N TYR A 851 17.05 28.32 25.62
CA TYR A 851 18.30 28.88 26.17
C TYR A 851 18.15 30.36 26.59
N GLN A 852 17.50 31.20 25.77
CA GLN A 852 17.26 32.61 26.09
C GLN A 852 16.36 32.77 27.32
N ILE A 853 15.32 31.95 27.46
CA ILE A 853 14.45 31.92 28.65
C ILE A 853 15.22 31.45 29.89
N ALA A 854 16.09 30.44 29.76
CA ALA A 854 16.88 29.92 30.87
C ALA A 854 17.95 30.90 31.37
N THR A 855 18.61 31.62 30.46
CA THR A 855 19.77 32.49 30.77
C THR A 855 19.40 33.95 31.00
N SER A 856 18.39 34.47 30.29
CA SER A 856 17.98 35.88 30.36
C SER A 856 16.47 36.02 30.15
N PRO A 857 15.62 35.53 31.09
CA PRO A 857 14.16 35.57 30.97
C PRO A 857 13.62 37.00 30.81
N HIS A 858 14.30 37.99 31.42
CA HIS A 858 13.96 39.41 31.30
C HIS A 858 14.09 39.97 29.87
N SER A 859 14.83 39.30 28.98
CA SER A 859 14.93 39.66 27.55
C SER A 859 13.72 39.23 26.71
N ILE A 860 12.80 38.44 27.28
CA ILE A 860 11.50 38.12 26.68
C ILE A 860 10.44 39.13 27.13
N SER A 861 10.31 39.34 28.45
CA SER A 861 9.46 40.38 29.04
C SER A 861 9.77 40.56 30.54
N LYS A 862 9.18 41.58 31.17
CA LYS A 862 9.26 41.81 32.61
C LYS A 862 8.60 40.65 33.36
N LEU A 863 9.35 39.98 34.23
CA LEU A 863 8.82 38.94 35.11
C LEU A 863 7.70 39.47 36.03
N SER A 864 6.67 38.64 36.25
CA SER A 864 5.57 38.91 37.18
C SER A 864 6.07 39.26 38.58
N GLY A 865 5.30 40.06 39.32
CA GLY A 865 5.64 40.48 40.67
C GLY A 865 6.85 41.43 40.77
N THR A 866 7.26 41.71 42.00
CA THR A 866 8.29 42.70 42.33
C THR A 866 9.49 42.07 43.04
N LYS A 867 10.66 42.68 42.83
CA LYS A 867 11.89 42.45 43.58
C LYS A 867 12.47 43.81 43.96
N LEU A 868 12.62 44.09 45.26
CA LEU A 868 13.12 45.36 45.78
C LEU A 868 14.18 45.06 46.85
N CYS A 869 15.37 45.67 46.74
CA CYS A 869 16.49 45.47 47.68
C CYS A 869 16.79 43.99 48.02
N GLY A 870 16.63 43.09 47.04
CA GLY A 870 16.81 41.64 47.18
C GLY A 870 15.54 40.86 47.54
N ILE A 871 14.61 41.46 48.30
CA ILE A 871 13.33 40.86 48.71
C ILE A 871 12.43 40.66 47.49
N LYS A 872 11.79 39.48 47.38
CA LYS A 872 10.87 39.10 46.29
C LYS A 872 9.47 38.91 46.87
N ASN A 873 8.43 39.32 46.15
CA ASN A 873 7.05 38.93 46.51
C ASN A 873 6.67 37.53 45.97
N ASN A 874 5.59 36.94 46.48
CA ASN A 874 5.16 35.59 46.11
C ASN A 874 4.96 35.42 44.59
N ALA A 875 4.43 36.45 43.90
CA ALA A 875 4.27 36.43 42.45
C ALA A 875 5.61 36.35 41.71
N ARG A 876 6.66 37.04 42.20
CA ARG A 876 8.01 36.96 41.64
C ARG A 876 8.68 35.62 41.93
N ALA A 877 8.57 35.10 43.15
CA ALA A 877 9.10 33.79 43.49
C ALA A 877 8.46 32.67 42.65
N HIS A 878 7.13 32.72 42.46
CA HIS A 878 6.40 31.77 41.63
C HIS A 878 6.73 31.90 40.13
N ALA A 879 6.97 33.12 39.64
CA ALA A 879 7.45 33.34 38.26
C ALA A 879 8.85 32.74 38.05
N GLU A 880 9.80 33.03 38.93
CA GLU A 880 11.17 32.51 38.83
C GLU A 880 11.22 30.97 38.91
N ALA A 881 10.42 30.35 39.78
CA ALA A 881 10.33 28.90 39.90
C ALA A 881 9.79 28.20 38.63
N ASN A 882 9.01 28.89 37.80
CA ASN A 882 8.40 28.32 36.59
C ASN A 882 9.24 28.48 35.31
N ILE A 883 10.39 29.16 35.36
CA ILE A 883 11.29 29.34 34.19
C ILE A 883 11.77 27.98 33.63
N LEU A 884 12.29 27.09 34.47
CA LEU A 884 12.75 25.76 34.04
C LEU A 884 11.61 24.87 33.51
N PRO A 885 10.41 24.83 34.15
CA PRO A 885 9.20 24.27 33.54
C PRO A 885 8.87 24.83 32.15
N LEU A 886 8.99 26.14 31.91
CA LEU A 886 8.74 26.73 30.58
C LEU A 886 9.74 26.24 29.54
N CYS A 887 11.04 26.20 29.86
CA CYS A 887 12.05 25.61 28.97
C CYS A 887 11.71 24.15 28.63
N ARG A 888 11.37 23.33 29.63
CA ARG A 888 10.98 21.92 29.43
C ARG A 888 9.70 21.76 28.61
N ALA A 889 8.71 22.64 28.78
CA ALA A 889 7.48 22.63 28.00
C ALA A 889 7.76 22.96 26.52
N ILE A 890 8.69 23.89 26.26
CA ILE A 890 9.20 24.20 24.92
C ILE A 890 9.97 22.99 24.34
N ASP A 891 10.89 22.37 25.08
CA ASP A 891 11.60 21.15 24.66
C ASP A 891 10.64 20.00 24.32
N HIS A 892 9.61 19.78 25.14
CA HIS A 892 8.56 18.79 24.87
C HIS A 892 7.71 19.17 23.64
N TYR A 893 7.36 20.44 23.47
CA TYR A 893 6.64 20.93 22.30
C TYR A 893 7.42 20.64 21.01
N ILE A 894 8.71 20.98 20.97
CA ILE A 894 9.60 20.72 19.82
C ILE A 894 9.73 19.23 19.55
N ASN A 895 9.90 18.41 20.60
CA ASN A 895 10.05 16.97 20.44
C ASN A 895 8.76 16.32 19.91
N ILE A 896 7.58 16.75 20.38
CA ILE A 896 6.30 16.27 19.86
C ILE A 896 6.04 16.84 18.45
N PHE A 897 6.46 18.06 18.14
CA PHE A 897 6.42 18.63 16.78
C PHE A 897 7.26 17.79 15.81
N LYS A 898 8.56 17.61 16.09
CA LYS A 898 9.50 16.79 15.29
C LYS A 898 9.05 15.32 15.20
N GLN A 899 8.30 14.79 16.16
CA GLN A 899 7.69 13.44 16.08
C GLN A 899 6.42 13.42 15.22
N THR A 900 5.53 14.40 15.38
CA THR A 900 4.26 14.53 14.65
C THR A 900 4.51 14.80 13.16
N GLU A 901 5.47 15.66 12.84
CA GLU A 901 6.00 15.90 11.49
C GLU A 901 6.48 14.60 10.82
N ARG A 902 7.39 13.86 11.48
CA ARG A 902 7.89 12.57 10.99
C ARG A 902 6.78 11.56 10.80
N LYS A 903 5.78 11.54 11.69
CA LYS A 903 4.61 10.66 11.55
C LYS A 903 3.76 11.06 10.35
N ILE A 904 3.41 12.34 10.19
CA ILE A 904 2.65 12.85 9.04
C ILE A 904 3.36 12.51 7.73
N LEU A 905 4.68 12.72 7.64
CA LEU A 905 5.48 12.40 6.47
C LEU A 905 5.55 10.88 6.22
N HIS A 906 5.70 10.06 7.26
CA HIS A 906 5.71 8.60 7.16
C HIS A 906 4.36 8.04 6.71
N ASP A 907 3.27 8.46 7.37
CA ASP A 907 1.90 8.03 7.07
C ASP A 907 1.50 8.48 5.65
N HIS A 908 1.91 9.68 5.22
CA HIS A 908 1.70 10.18 3.85
C HIS A 908 2.50 9.39 2.81
N HIS A 909 3.79 9.10 3.07
CA HIS A 909 4.61 8.30 2.17
C HIS A 909 4.17 6.82 2.09
N ALA A 910 3.66 6.27 3.20
CA ALA A 910 2.99 4.97 3.20
C ALA A 910 1.69 5.00 2.37
N HIS A 911 0.89 6.07 2.51
CA HIS A 911 -0.30 6.30 1.69
C HIS A 911 0.04 6.46 0.21
N GLN A 912 1.12 7.18 -0.14
CA GLN A 912 1.64 7.29 -1.51
C GLN A 912 1.97 5.90 -2.07
N LYS A 913 2.86 5.15 -1.42
CA LYS A 913 3.27 3.80 -1.86
C LYS A 913 2.12 2.81 -1.99
N ARG A 914 1.13 2.89 -1.09
CA ARG A 914 -0.12 2.11 -1.17
C ARG A 914 -0.90 2.48 -2.43
N CYS A 915 -1.11 3.77 -2.70
CA CYS A 915 -1.93 4.23 -3.82
C CYS A 915 -1.22 4.07 -5.18
N GLU A 916 0.11 4.08 -5.22
CA GLU A 916 0.92 3.80 -6.41
C GLU A 916 0.80 2.35 -6.91
N GLN A 917 0.33 1.41 -6.09
CA GLN A 917 0.05 0.05 -6.56
C GLN A 917 -1.20 0.00 -7.45
N SER A 918 -1.14 -0.83 -8.50
CA SER A 918 -2.32 -1.27 -9.25
C SER A 918 -2.62 -2.74 -8.95
N VAL A 919 -3.91 -3.06 -8.81
CA VAL A 919 -4.40 -4.44 -8.75
C VAL A 919 -4.96 -4.75 -10.13
N LYS A 920 -4.33 -5.70 -10.84
CA LYS A 920 -4.88 -6.20 -12.11
C LYS A 920 -6.21 -6.92 -11.89
N MET A 921 -7.00 -7.12 -12.93
CA MET A 921 -8.12 -8.08 -12.87
C MET A 921 -7.59 -9.47 -12.47
N PRO A 922 -8.41 -10.32 -11.82
CA PRO A 922 -8.04 -11.72 -11.61
C PRO A 922 -7.79 -12.38 -12.97
N GLY A 923 -6.79 -13.26 -13.05
CA GLY A 923 -6.54 -14.02 -14.27
C GLY A 923 -7.74 -14.88 -14.64
N ILE A 924 -7.84 -15.26 -15.92
CA ILE A 924 -8.91 -16.15 -16.43
C ILE A 924 -9.01 -17.44 -15.58
N TRP A 925 -7.89 -17.95 -15.06
CA TRP A 925 -7.90 -19.11 -14.16
C TRP A 925 -8.59 -18.85 -12.80
N ILE A 926 -8.55 -17.64 -12.24
CA ILE A 926 -9.33 -17.29 -11.03
C ILE A 926 -10.80 -17.21 -11.38
N GLN A 927 -11.14 -16.64 -12.54
CA GLN A 927 -12.54 -16.57 -13.02
C GLN A 927 -13.11 -17.97 -13.30
N ASN A 928 -12.29 -18.87 -13.86
CA ASN A 928 -12.65 -20.28 -14.03
C ASN A 928 -12.81 -20.99 -12.67
N LEU A 929 -11.89 -20.82 -11.73
CA LEU A 929 -11.99 -21.37 -10.37
C LEU A 929 -13.27 -20.88 -9.66
N LEU A 930 -13.62 -19.61 -9.80
CA LEU A 930 -14.86 -19.01 -9.30
C LEU A 930 -16.13 -19.61 -9.93
N SER A 931 -16.03 -20.21 -11.12
CA SER A 931 -17.15 -20.87 -11.81
C SER A 931 -17.35 -22.35 -11.41
N LEU A 932 -16.40 -22.95 -10.69
CA LEU A 932 -16.49 -24.32 -10.19
C LEU A 932 -17.34 -24.40 -8.91
N SER A 933 -17.89 -25.58 -8.59
CA SER A 933 -18.57 -25.81 -7.30
C SER A 933 -17.59 -25.71 -6.12
N LYS A 934 -18.08 -25.54 -4.88
CA LYS A 934 -17.19 -25.40 -3.70
C LYS A 934 -16.33 -26.66 -3.47
N GLU A 935 -16.87 -27.83 -3.81
CA GLU A 935 -16.20 -29.12 -3.75
C GLU A 935 -15.08 -29.19 -4.78
N GLN A 936 -15.36 -28.80 -6.03
CA GLN A 936 -14.39 -28.73 -7.13
C GLN A 936 -13.31 -27.65 -6.89
N GLN A 937 -13.67 -26.51 -6.30
CA GLN A 937 -12.72 -25.50 -5.83
C GLN A 937 -11.77 -26.11 -4.80
N GLN A 938 -12.31 -26.77 -3.77
CA GLN A 938 -11.53 -27.37 -2.69
C GLN A 938 -10.61 -28.50 -3.17
N GLU A 939 -11.06 -29.34 -4.12
CA GLU A 939 -10.24 -30.36 -4.78
C GLU A 939 -9.09 -29.72 -5.58
N THR A 940 -9.40 -28.77 -6.47
CA THR A 940 -8.42 -28.06 -7.31
C THR A 940 -7.37 -27.35 -6.45
N LEU A 941 -7.79 -26.70 -5.36
CA LEU A 941 -6.92 -26.00 -4.42
C LEU A 941 -6.11 -26.95 -3.54
N SER A 942 -6.61 -28.14 -3.23
CA SER A 942 -5.84 -29.16 -2.51
C SER A 942 -4.70 -29.71 -3.38
N ASN A 943 -4.98 -29.92 -4.66
CA ASN A 943 -4.08 -30.58 -5.61
C ASN A 943 -3.01 -29.66 -6.22
N SER A 944 -3.13 -28.33 -6.17
CA SER A 944 -2.07 -27.38 -6.58
C SER A 944 -1.58 -26.47 -5.44
N PRO A 945 -0.33 -26.64 -4.97
CA PRO A 945 0.37 -25.64 -4.15
C PRO A 945 0.55 -24.29 -4.86
N GLU A 946 0.70 -24.29 -6.18
CA GLU A 946 1.03 -23.14 -7.03
C GLU A 946 -0.15 -22.17 -7.09
N LEU A 947 -1.36 -22.67 -7.40
CA LEU A 947 -2.58 -21.87 -7.40
C LEU A 947 -2.84 -21.22 -6.03
N ARG A 948 -2.60 -21.95 -4.92
CA ARG A 948 -2.66 -21.38 -3.56
C ARG A 948 -1.62 -20.26 -3.35
N GLY A 949 -0.43 -20.40 -3.92
CA GLY A 949 0.61 -19.36 -3.91
C GLY A 949 0.25 -18.12 -4.73
N GLU A 950 -0.38 -18.29 -5.88
CA GLU A 950 -0.89 -17.19 -6.70
C GLU A 950 -2.05 -16.45 -6.01
N ILE A 951 -3.04 -17.18 -5.44
CA ILE A 951 -4.16 -16.58 -4.70
C ILE A 951 -3.64 -15.74 -3.53
N ARG A 952 -2.76 -16.28 -2.69
CA ARG A 952 -2.12 -15.54 -1.59
C ARG A 952 -1.33 -14.32 -2.09
N THR A 953 -0.71 -14.41 -3.27
CA THR A 953 -0.01 -13.28 -3.90
C THR A 953 -0.96 -12.21 -4.43
N TYR A 954 -2.12 -12.59 -4.95
CA TYR A 954 -3.15 -11.68 -5.43
C TYR A 954 -3.87 -10.96 -4.26
N ILE A 955 -4.23 -11.70 -3.21
CA ILE A 955 -4.81 -11.14 -1.98
C ILE A 955 -3.83 -10.19 -1.29
N ARG A 956 -2.53 -10.54 -1.27
CA ARG A 956 -1.51 -9.61 -0.78
C ARG A 956 -1.47 -8.30 -1.57
N LYS A 957 -1.62 -8.31 -2.90
CA LYS A 957 -1.71 -7.07 -3.70
C LYS A 957 -2.98 -6.26 -3.41
N ILE A 958 -4.12 -6.91 -3.15
CA ILE A 958 -5.35 -6.25 -2.67
C ILE A 958 -5.09 -5.55 -1.33
N ASN A 959 -4.55 -6.28 -0.35
CA ASN A 959 -4.31 -5.76 0.99
C ASN A 959 -3.18 -4.72 1.04
N GLU A 960 -2.17 -4.81 0.17
CA GLU A 960 -1.12 -3.78 -0.01
C GLU A 960 -1.64 -2.50 -0.71
N ARG A 961 -2.83 -2.52 -1.36
CA ARG A 961 -3.46 -1.38 -2.05
C ARG A 961 -4.63 -0.73 -1.30
N LEU A 962 -5.41 -1.51 -0.56
CA LEU A 962 -6.59 -1.03 0.17
C LEU A 962 -6.24 -0.49 1.58
N SER A 963 -6.94 0.54 2.04
CA SER A 963 -6.83 1.06 3.42
C SER A 963 -7.82 0.38 4.37
N SER A 964 -7.70 0.62 5.67
CA SER A 964 -8.66 0.14 6.67
C SER A 964 -10.09 0.60 6.36
N SER A 965 -10.30 1.85 5.96
CA SER A 965 -11.63 2.35 5.56
C SER A 965 -12.13 1.75 4.25
N ASP A 966 -11.25 1.26 3.37
CA ASP A 966 -11.67 0.53 2.18
C ASP A 966 -12.12 -0.89 2.56
N HIS A 967 -11.40 -1.55 3.48
CA HIS A 967 -11.79 -2.86 4.02
C HIS A 967 -13.11 -2.81 4.81
N GLU A 968 -13.33 -1.74 5.59
CA GLU A 968 -14.60 -1.46 6.25
C GLU A 968 -15.73 -1.29 5.22
N ALA A 969 -15.54 -0.45 4.20
CA ALA A 969 -16.55 -0.25 3.15
C ALA A 969 -16.88 -1.56 2.40
N ILE A 970 -15.89 -2.44 2.17
CA ILE A 970 -16.13 -3.77 1.57
C ILE A 970 -16.93 -4.68 2.51
N LYS A 971 -16.59 -4.69 3.81
CA LYS A 971 -17.31 -5.47 4.84
C LYS A 971 -18.75 -4.98 5.05
N GLU A 972 -18.98 -3.67 4.94
CA GLU A 972 -20.30 -3.01 5.00
C GLU A 972 -21.10 -3.15 3.69
N ASN A 973 -20.51 -3.71 2.63
CA ASN A 973 -21.06 -3.70 1.26
C ASN A 973 -21.42 -2.27 0.76
N ASN A 974 -20.65 -1.28 1.20
CA ASN A 974 -20.91 0.15 1.00
C ASN A 974 -20.20 0.66 -0.27
N HIS A 975 -20.88 0.51 -1.40
CA HIS A 975 -20.34 0.82 -2.74
C HIS A 975 -19.93 2.28 -2.89
N GLU A 976 -20.70 3.22 -2.32
CA GLU A 976 -20.44 4.66 -2.44
C GLU A 976 -19.21 5.10 -1.64
N ARG A 977 -19.08 4.61 -0.39
CA ARG A 977 -17.91 4.87 0.46
C ARG A 977 -16.62 4.37 -0.20
N LEU A 978 -16.65 3.18 -0.80
CA LEU A 978 -15.52 2.62 -1.52
C LEU A 978 -15.22 3.38 -2.83
N ALA A 979 -16.25 3.67 -3.65
CA ALA A 979 -16.09 4.42 -4.89
C ALA A 979 -15.46 5.80 -4.68
N LYS A 980 -15.90 6.51 -3.62
CA LYS A 980 -15.36 7.82 -3.21
C LYS A 980 -13.91 7.72 -2.70
N SER A 981 -13.60 6.70 -1.89
CA SER A 981 -12.26 6.50 -1.33
C SER A 981 -11.22 6.12 -2.40
N LEU A 982 -11.57 5.15 -3.26
CA LEU A 982 -10.68 4.71 -4.34
C LEU A 982 -10.62 5.69 -5.51
N GLY A 983 -11.66 6.50 -5.74
CA GLY A 983 -11.79 7.36 -6.92
C GLY A 983 -12.18 6.55 -8.15
N THR A 984 -13.40 6.01 -8.15
CA THR A 984 -13.92 5.20 -9.26
C THR A 984 -15.46 5.30 -9.34
N SER A 985 -16.10 4.56 -10.26
CA SER A 985 -17.57 4.49 -10.35
C SER A 985 -18.17 3.57 -9.28
N VAL A 986 -19.43 3.80 -8.92
CA VAL A 986 -20.16 2.92 -7.99
C VAL A 986 -20.25 1.48 -8.52
N ASN A 987 -20.41 1.27 -9.83
CA ASN A 987 -20.39 -0.07 -10.41
C ASN A 987 -18.99 -0.72 -10.38
N LYS A 988 -17.89 0.02 -10.59
CA LYS A 988 -16.54 -0.55 -10.42
C LYS A 988 -16.25 -0.87 -8.96
N ALA A 989 -16.82 -0.10 -8.01
CA ALA A 989 -16.74 -0.43 -6.59
C ALA A 989 -17.52 -1.72 -6.22
N LYS A 990 -18.68 -1.99 -6.85
CA LYS A 990 -19.38 -3.29 -6.75
C LYS A 990 -18.50 -4.42 -7.26
N GLU A 991 -17.97 -4.27 -8.48
CA GLU A 991 -17.08 -5.26 -9.11
C GLU A 991 -15.86 -5.55 -8.22
N ILE A 992 -15.26 -4.53 -7.60
CA ILE A 992 -14.17 -4.69 -6.61
C ILE A 992 -14.65 -5.47 -5.38
N ILE A 993 -15.82 -5.15 -4.80
CA ILE A 993 -16.37 -5.83 -3.62
C ILE A 993 -16.68 -7.30 -3.92
N GLU A 994 -17.32 -7.57 -5.05
CA GLU A 994 -17.65 -8.93 -5.51
C GLU A 994 -16.38 -9.76 -5.70
N ASN A 995 -15.38 -9.24 -6.43
CA ASN A 995 -14.11 -9.94 -6.63
C ASN A 995 -13.34 -10.15 -5.31
N VAL A 996 -13.27 -9.14 -4.44
CA VAL A 996 -12.56 -9.25 -3.14
C VAL A 996 -13.27 -10.21 -2.19
N ASN A 997 -14.61 -10.26 -2.18
CA ASN A 997 -15.35 -11.15 -1.29
C ASN A 997 -15.26 -12.61 -1.73
N HIS A 998 -15.50 -12.94 -3.01
CA HIS A 998 -15.35 -14.32 -3.46
C HIS A 998 -13.92 -14.84 -3.33
N ILE A 999 -12.91 -14.00 -3.55
CA ILE A 999 -11.49 -14.40 -3.38
C ILE A 999 -11.15 -14.61 -1.89
N LYS A 1000 -11.82 -13.92 -0.95
CA LYS A 1000 -11.73 -14.19 0.49
C LYS A 1000 -12.49 -15.47 0.89
N GLU A 1001 -13.61 -15.80 0.25
CA GLU A 1001 -14.26 -17.11 0.44
C GLU A 1001 -13.36 -18.25 -0.04
N ILE A 1002 -12.66 -18.06 -1.16
CA ILE A 1002 -11.62 -19.00 -1.63
C ILE A 1002 -10.45 -19.06 -0.63
N GLU A 1003 -9.98 -17.93 -0.09
CA GLU A 1003 -8.92 -17.91 0.94
C GLU A 1003 -9.31 -18.71 2.19
N GLN A 1004 -10.57 -18.65 2.62
CA GLN A 1004 -11.09 -19.43 3.75
C GLN A 1004 -11.17 -20.93 3.45
N GLN A 1005 -11.37 -21.33 2.18
CA GLN A 1005 -11.27 -22.72 1.73
C GLN A 1005 -9.81 -23.20 1.65
N ILE A 1006 -8.84 -22.31 1.40
CA ILE A 1006 -7.42 -22.63 1.49
C ILE A 1006 -7.04 -22.78 2.96
N ALA A 1007 -7.21 -24.01 3.48
CA ALA A 1007 -6.82 -24.39 4.82
C ALA A 1007 -5.45 -23.77 5.20
N PRO A 1008 -5.37 -23.01 6.31
CA PRO A 1008 -4.15 -22.29 6.65
C PRO A 1008 -3.04 -23.30 6.96
N VAL A 1009 -2.05 -23.37 6.06
CA VAL A 1009 -0.96 -24.35 6.13
C VAL A 1009 0.09 -23.86 7.13
N TYR A 1010 -0.27 -23.94 8.39
CA TYR A 1010 0.63 -23.69 9.52
C TYR A 1010 1.59 -24.87 9.72
N PHE A 1011 2.79 -24.59 10.23
CA PHE A 1011 3.67 -25.60 10.83
C PHE A 1011 3.07 -26.34 12.07
N TYR A 1012 1.86 -25.99 12.52
CA TYR A 1012 1.21 -26.49 13.74
C TYR A 1012 -0.33 -26.47 13.66
N ASN A 1013 -0.97 -27.48 14.26
CA ASN A 1013 -2.40 -27.43 14.63
C ASN A 1013 -2.55 -27.04 16.12
N HIS A 1014 -3.68 -26.46 16.53
CA HIS A 1014 -3.87 -25.76 17.82
C HIS A 1014 -3.72 -26.61 19.10
N LYS A 1015 -3.61 -27.95 19.02
CA LYS A 1015 -3.53 -28.85 20.19
C LYS A 1015 -2.20 -28.84 20.98
N PHE A 1016 -1.23 -28.00 20.62
CA PHE A 1016 0.11 -28.01 21.24
C PHE A 1016 0.12 -27.78 22.76
N TYR A 1017 -0.86 -27.05 23.31
CA TYR A 1017 -0.89 -26.69 24.74
C TYR A 1017 -1.08 -27.87 25.71
N GLU A 1018 -1.64 -28.99 25.27
CA GLU A 1018 -1.93 -30.15 26.14
C GLU A 1018 -0.65 -30.90 26.60
N TYR A 1019 0.47 -30.75 25.87
CA TYR A 1019 1.66 -31.59 26.06
C TYR A 1019 2.96 -30.84 26.41
N THR A 1020 2.94 -29.51 26.57
CA THR A 1020 4.18 -28.72 26.77
C THR A 1020 4.15 -27.67 27.89
N ALA A 1021 3.10 -27.63 28.71
CA ALA A 1021 3.01 -26.69 29.82
C ALA A 1021 3.54 -27.30 31.15
N PRO A 1022 4.59 -26.75 31.78
CA PRO A 1022 4.87 -27.01 33.19
C PRO A 1022 3.82 -26.27 34.03
N ASN A 1023 2.93 -27.02 34.69
CA ASN A 1023 1.92 -26.62 35.67
C ASN A 1023 1.53 -25.12 35.70
N ARG A 1024 0.48 -24.79 34.92
CA ARG A 1024 -0.33 -23.57 35.11
C ARG A 1024 -1.84 -23.86 35.23
N HIS A 1025 -2.20 -24.91 35.96
CA HIS A 1025 -3.56 -25.04 36.49
C HIS A 1025 -3.69 -24.27 37.81
N GLN A 1026 -4.28 -23.08 37.74
CA GLN A 1026 -5.36 -22.64 38.63
C GLN A 1026 -5.91 -21.27 38.19
N SER A 1027 -7.24 -21.18 38.05
CA SER A 1027 -8.02 -19.97 37.70
C SER A 1027 -7.76 -19.40 36.28
N ILE A 1028 -8.75 -19.07 35.43
CA ILE A 1028 -10.20 -19.28 35.49
C ILE A 1028 -10.67 -19.81 34.13
N GLN A 1029 -11.31 -20.99 34.09
CA GLN A 1029 -12.26 -21.31 33.02
C GLN A 1029 -13.64 -20.76 33.42
N LYS A 1030 -14.29 -20.03 32.51
CA LYS A 1030 -15.75 -19.91 32.50
C LYS A 1030 -16.26 -20.03 31.07
N ASN A 1031 -16.83 -21.20 30.83
CA ASN A 1031 -17.71 -21.66 29.76
C ASN A 1031 -18.02 -20.69 28.61
N ASN A 1032 -17.76 -21.14 27.38
CA ASN A 1032 -18.62 -20.82 26.24
C ASN A 1032 -18.61 -22.00 25.27
N ASP A 1033 -19.26 -23.09 25.71
CA ASP A 1033 -19.59 -24.25 24.89
C ASP A 1033 -20.94 -24.80 25.38
N ILE A 1034 -21.96 -24.73 24.53
CA ILE A 1034 -23.05 -25.71 24.43
C ILE A 1034 -23.79 -25.50 23.11
N LYS A 1035 -24.13 -26.63 22.49
CA LYS A 1035 -24.55 -26.83 21.10
C LYS A 1035 -25.92 -26.20 20.76
N ASN A 1036 -26.14 -26.02 19.46
CA ASN A 1036 -27.48 -26.07 18.88
C ASN A 1036 -28.17 -27.40 19.22
N SER A 1037 -29.35 -27.35 19.86
CA SER A 1037 -30.38 -28.37 19.73
C SER A 1037 -31.76 -27.84 20.13
N ASN A 1038 -32.65 -27.78 19.16
CA ASN A 1038 -34.12 -27.60 19.19
C ASN A 1038 -34.80 -27.48 20.56
N THR A 1039 -35.50 -26.37 20.80
CA THR A 1039 -36.63 -26.31 21.73
C THR A 1039 -37.93 -26.73 21.04
N LEU A 1040 -38.61 -27.73 21.60
CA LEU A 1040 -40.02 -27.99 21.32
C LEU A 1040 -40.85 -27.44 22.49
N ASP A 1041 -41.93 -26.74 22.13
CA ASP A 1041 -43.05 -26.26 22.95
C ASP A 1041 -42.82 -25.45 24.27
N LYS A 1042 -43.66 -24.41 24.34
CA LYS A 1042 -44.46 -23.88 25.46
C LYS A 1042 -44.32 -24.68 26.79
N THR A 1043 -44.31 -24.06 27.97
CA THR A 1043 -45.45 -23.28 28.52
C THR A 1043 -45.05 -22.53 29.81
N ILE A 1044 -45.94 -21.67 30.31
CA ILE A 1044 -46.01 -21.04 31.65
C ILE A 1044 -45.27 -19.70 31.84
N ILE A 1045 -46.01 -18.77 32.44
CA ILE A 1045 -45.66 -17.40 32.82
C ILE A 1045 -45.63 -17.33 34.35
N GLN A 1046 -44.61 -16.70 34.94
CA GLN A 1046 -44.59 -15.87 36.18
C GLN A 1046 -43.12 -15.82 36.68
N ALA A 1047 -42.43 -14.69 36.78
CA ALA A 1047 -42.68 -13.42 37.50
C ALA A 1047 -42.20 -13.44 38.96
N GLN A 1048 -41.08 -12.75 39.24
CA GLN A 1048 -40.93 -11.75 40.31
C GLN A 1048 -39.49 -11.16 40.35
N LYS A 1049 -39.38 -9.88 40.76
CA LYS A 1049 -38.12 -9.19 41.10
C LYS A 1049 -38.25 -8.61 42.52
N ALA A 1050 -37.33 -8.97 43.42
CA ALA A 1050 -36.90 -8.18 44.59
C ALA A 1050 -35.62 -8.87 45.13
N THR A 1051 -34.43 -8.27 45.32
CA THR A 1051 -34.00 -7.05 46.05
C THR A 1051 -34.19 -7.10 47.56
N HIS A 1052 -33.13 -7.39 48.34
CA HIS A 1052 -32.41 -6.38 49.16
C HIS A 1052 -31.33 -6.94 50.11
N ASN A 1053 -30.37 -6.08 50.43
CA ASN A 1053 -29.65 -5.89 51.70
C ASN A 1053 -29.15 -4.41 51.64
N VAL A 1054 -29.05 -3.62 52.72
CA VAL A 1054 -28.39 -3.84 54.02
C VAL A 1054 -29.25 -3.29 55.19
N ARG A 1055 -28.94 -3.65 56.44
CA ARG A 1055 -29.65 -3.30 57.69
C ARG A 1055 -29.10 -2.04 58.41
N HIS A 1056 -30.00 -1.34 59.13
CA HIS A 1056 -29.94 -0.78 60.51
C HIS A 1056 -28.58 -0.48 61.21
N HIS A 1057 -28.44 0.48 62.15
CA HIS A 1057 -29.37 1.44 62.78
C HIS A 1057 -28.60 2.65 63.39
N ASP A 1058 -29.27 3.80 63.53
CA ASP A 1058 -29.36 4.71 64.71
C ASP A 1058 -28.39 4.58 65.91
N LYS A 1059 -28.02 5.63 66.67
CA LYS A 1059 -28.34 7.09 66.74
C LYS A 1059 -27.19 7.78 67.55
N ARG A 1060 -27.09 9.10 67.80
CA ARG A 1060 -27.95 10.30 67.64
C ARG A 1060 -27.07 11.42 66.97
N GLN A 1061 -27.09 12.75 67.17
CA GLN A 1061 -27.82 13.74 68.00
C GLN A 1061 -27.91 15.10 67.25
N GLU A 1062 -28.57 16.09 67.86
CA GLU A 1062 -28.51 17.56 67.65
C GLU A 1062 -28.34 18.19 66.24
N ASN A 1063 -29.46 18.78 65.78
CA ASN A 1063 -29.62 20.12 65.16
C ASN A 1063 -28.70 20.61 64.01
N ILE A 1064 -29.28 20.73 62.79
CA ILE A 1064 -29.54 22.00 62.02
C ILE A 1064 -29.99 21.68 60.58
N HIS A 1065 -31.09 22.30 60.10
CA HIS A 1065 -31.62 22.26 58.69
C HIS A 1065 -32.01 20.85 58.16
N PRO A 1066 -32.60 20.68 56.93
CA PRO A 1066 -33.27 21.62 56.00
C PRO A 1066 -34.73 21.20 55.68
N HIS A 1067 -35.37 21.72 54.60
CA HIS A 1067 -36.69 21.26 54.12
C HIS A 1067 -36.95 21.49 52.60
N LYS A 1068 -37.44 20.46 51.86
CA LYS A 1068 -38.25 20.50 50.60
C LYS A 1068 -37.63 21.11 49.31
N THR A 1069 -38.02 20.83 48.04
CA THR A 1069 -38.84 19.83 47.27
C THR A 1069 -38.33 19.97 45.79
N GLU A 1070 -37.95 18.96 44.98
CA GLU A 1070 -38.66 17.85 44.26
C GLU A 1070 -39.50 18.23 42.99
N GLN A 1071 -39.42 17.38 41.93
CA GLN A 1071 -40.30 17.27 40.72
C GLN A 1071 -40.24 18.37 39.61
N ALA A 1072 -40.52 18.14 38.31
CA ALA A 1072 -40.57 16.93 37.43
C ALA A 1072 -40.76 17.33 35.90
N ILE A 1073 -40.97 16.34 35.00
CA ILE A 1073 -41.40 16.44 33.55
C ILE A 1073 -40.23 16.80 32.58
N ALA A 1074 -39.71 15.94 31.67
CA ALA A 1074 -40.22 15.20 30.49
C ALA A 1074 -40.33 16.06 29.20
N MET A 1075 -40.19 15.58 27.95
CA MET A 1075 -40.34 14.24 27.34
C MET A 1075 -39.32 13.95 26.20
N LYS A 1076 -39.27 12.66 25.80
CA LYS A 1076 -39.00 12.02 24.47
C LYS A 1076 -38.51 12.89 23.27
N SER A 1077 -37.69 12.39 22.34
CA SER A 1077 -37.36 10.98 22.00
C SER A 1077 -35.88 10.79 21.67
#